data_AF-A0A8J4DVD7-F1
#
_entry.id   AF-A0A8J4DVD7-F1
#
_cell.length_a   1.000
_cell.length_b   1.000
_cell.length_c   1.000
_cell.angle_alpha   90.00
_cell.angle_beta   90.00
_cell.angle_gamma   90.00
#
_symmetry.space_group_name_H-M   'P 1'
#
loop_
_entity.id
_entity.type
_entity.pdbx_description
1 polymer ?
#
loop_
_entity_poly.entity_id
_entity_poly.type
_entity_poly.pdbx_seq_one_letter_code
_entity_poly.pdbx_strand_id
1 'polypeptide(L)'
;MRPVTPELAAAIEAAERRPVLAVRVDWDGDGYDGDGSVDDLSALAGEVVIDRALAGELPDEVSIVEGSAAASLTVDLDAGGWQVEDETGHAAWYFSAANPDGPFSWRQILGRPVTVDVGFHTTTGPQWVRRFTGRTRALPVSSRRRSAQLRALDGRERLRQVVQVPGAVTRDVGLTATWLVSYVLHQCGIPPSPPPRTPWGTDRVPRLWIPAHGSIQPLIAGTVTLVRRRSTVASTDRAQHRYVPGPFVIAPHLYYNRAAENDQVTGTLTFADITNQGGRIVASQVYRLEMWVRGDSTLTAPPEPMGIVMEDNGPDRLKTTGRIFLGLTPERRLRYYCTARGGTAPVAEATGPQIPADGQWHFIGVQIDILADEVTFALDQRPPVTVETPTAAPYNEICPSRVVFTAWAPFAELHVTSDPLDAPWLNTVPFTPGARLDPSVLTLDAVVEREPREAWALLSEIAAAEQAVIGFDEDGVFAYRNRTRLTDRDAVRVVRTLSAESAITDLDAEVAIDRVRNVVTVPYTPVVMDTAVQVRTWVYETRDLHTVPANGTVEVWASPERPLADVDLDGYAVTEQPNFPNTYVTLSRTPEGTQLVFDNITMTVVAWTVGTLRIRIVNGNAFDLHTANSAGFPTIGVAGVASRVDRPIGVQVRDPDSEAVHGQQPYAASANPWIQRREVADTLARALLADLATPHLVVTNLVIVGDPRLQLGDRVRVVDRDGIALDGEYWITAIRDRIRADGPYTQTLALRRAAPR
;
A
#
# COMPACT_ATOMS: atom_id res chain seq x y z
N MET A 1 -17.16 15.42 -7.62
CA MET A 1 -18.58 15.13 -7.93
C MET A 1 -18.65 13.94 -8.85
N ARG A 2 -19.53 12.99 -8.54
CA ARG A 2 -19.71 11.77 -9.32
C ARG A 2 -20.32 12.08 -10.70
N PRO A 3 -19.79 11.46 -11.78
CA PRO A 3 -20.43 11.56 -13.08
C PRO A 3 -21.77 10.82 -13.05
N VAL A 4 -22.79 11.42 -13.68
CA VAL A 4 -24.12 10.83 -13.86
C VAL A 4 -24.60 11.11 -15.28
N THR A 5 -25.65 10.43 -15.71
CA THR A 5 -26.30 10.73 -16.98
C THR A 5 -26.90 12.15 -16.95
N PRO A 6 -27.06 12.80 -18.13
CA PRO A 6 -27.75 14.08 -18.21
C PRO A 6 -29.19 14.05 -17.67
N GLU A 7 -29.90 12.92 -17.86
CA GLU A 7 -31.28 12.74 -17.37
C GLU A 7 -31.35 12.72 -15.84
N LEU A 8 -30.44 11.98 -15.19
CA LEU A 8 -30.37 11.94 -13.73
C LEU A 8 -29.92 13.29 -13.17
N ALA A 9 -28.97 13.98 -13.82
CA ALA A 9 -28.59 15.33 -13.43
C ALA A 9 -29.79 16.29 -13.48
N ALA A 10 -30.61 16.23 -14.53
CA ALA A 10 -31.82 17.04 -14.64
C ALA A 10 -32.86 16.70 -13.55
N ALA A 11 -33.04 15.42 -13.23
CA ALA A 11 -33.96 14.98 -12.17
C ALA A 11 -33.48 15.40 -10.77
N ILE A 12 -32.17 15.37 -10.50
CA ILE A 12 -31.57 15.86 -9.25
C ILE A 12 -31.78 17.37 -9.10
N GLU A 13 -31.73 18.12 -10.21
CA GLU A 13 -31.81 19.59 -10.19
C GLU A 13 -33.23 20.12 -10.35
N ALA A 14 -34.22 19.25 -10.57
CA ALA A 14 -35.62 19.62 -10.69
C ALA A 14 -36.19 20.22 -9.40
N ALA A 15 -37.20 21.08 -9.54
CA ALA A 15 -37.94 21.65 -8.41
C ALA A 15 -38.80 20.58 -7.71
N GLU A 16 -39.51 19.76 -8.49
CA GLU A 16 -40.19 18.56 -7.98
C GLU A 16 -39.26 17.36 -8.14
N ARG A 17 -38.81 16.81 -7.00
CA ARG A 17 -37.92 15.66 -6.96
C ARG A 17 -38.65 14.45 -6.40
N ARG A 18 -38.38 13.29 -6.96
CA ARG A 18 -38.91 12.00 -6.51
C ARG A 18 -37.73 11.08 -6.20
N PRO A 19 -37.10 11.22 -5.02
CA PRO A 19 -35.99 10.38 -4.64
C PRO A 19 -36.45 8.93 -4.51
N VAL A 20 -35.58 8.01 -4.90
CA VAL A 20 -35.75 6.57 -4.70
C VAL A 20 -34.53 6.03 -3.97
N LEU A 21 -34.73 4.97 -3.21
CA LEU A 21 -33.70 4.35 -2.36
C LEU A 21 -33.60 2.87 -2.68
N ALA A 22 -32.36 2.37 -2.78
CA ALA A 22 -32.10 0.95 -2.80
C ALA A 22 -31.09 0.56 -1.72
N VAL A 23 -31.45 -0.38 -0.85
CA VAL A 23 -30.61 -0.92 0.23
C VAL A 23 -30.47 -2.41 0.01
N ARG A 24 -29.27 -2.89 -0.24
CA ARG A 24 -29.00 -4.31 -0.51
C ARG A 24 -27.93 -4.87 0.40
N VAL A 25 -28.14 -6.07 0.91
CA VAL A 25 -27.18 -6.81 1.76
C VAL A 25 -27.04 -8.22 1.23
N ASP A 26 -25.82 -8.65 0.93
CA ASP A 26 -25.50 -10.00 0.47
C ASP A 26 -25.39 -10.93 1.69
N TRP A 27 -26.52 -11.48 2.13
CA TRP A 27 -26.58 -12.26 3.37
C TRP A 27 -25.92 -13.63 3.26
N ASP A 28 -25.93 -14.22 2.07
CA ASP A 28 -25.46 -15.58 1.84
C ASP A 28 -23.99 -15.59 1.38
N GLY A 29 -23.49 -14.50 0.81
CA GLY A 29 -22.10 -14.31 0.37
C GLY A 29 -21.86 -14.71 -1.09
N ASP A 30 -22.92 -14.82 -1.88
CA ASP A 30 -22.94 -15.26 -3.27
C ASP A 30 -23.36 -14.16 -4.26
N GLY A 31 -23.58 -12.94 -3.76
CA GLY A 31 -23.95 -11.78 -4.55
C GLY A 31 -25.20 -11.10 -3.99
N TYR A 32 -25.78 -10.18 -4.75
CA TYR A 32 -27.09 -9.65 -4.40
C TYR A 32 -28.11 -10.39 -5.25
N ASP A 33 -29.01 -11.13 -4.60
CA ASP A 33 -30.18 -11.66 -5.28
C ASP A 33 -31.05 -10.54 -5.86
N GLY A 34 -31.89 -10.87 -6.84
CA GLY A 34 -32.76 -9.90 -7.53
C GLY A 34 -33.74 -9.18 -6.59
N ASP A 35 -34.42 -8.16 -7.13
CA ASP A 35 -35.36 -7.33 -6.37
C ASP A 35 -36.47 -8.19 -5.70
N GLY A 36 -36.77 -7.87 -4.43
CA GLY A 36 -37.73 -8.62 -3.61
C GLY A 36 -37.19 -9.91 -2.96
N SER A 37 -35.90 -10.21 -3.13
CA SER A 37 -35.20 -11.21 -2.32
C SER A 37 -34.99 -10.74 -0.88
N VAL A 38 -34.50 -11.63 -0.01
CA VAL A 38 -34.10 -11.30 1.37
C VAL A 38 -32.91 -10.33 1.43
N ASP A 39 -32.14 -10.24 0.34
CA ASP A 39 -31.01 -9.32 0.20
C ASP A 39 -31.46 -7.89 -0.08
N ASP A 40 -32.65 -7.71 -0.67
CA ASP A 40 -33.21 -6.40 -0.99
C ASP A 40 -34.07 -5.85 0.16
N LEU A 41 -33.47 -4.94 0.92
CA LEU A 41 -34.12 -4.27 2.06
C LEU A 41 -34.81 -2.96 1.67
N SER A 42 -34.86 -2.61 0.38
CA SER A 42 -35.31 -1.29 -0.09
C SER A 42 -36.74 -0.95 0.34
N ALA A 43 -37.65 -1.93 0.28
CA ALA A 43 -39.03 -1.76 0.71
C ALA A 43 -39.20 -1.77 2.24
N LEU A 44 -38.19 -2.23 2.98
CA LEU A 44 -38.21 -2.33 4.45
C LEU A 44 -37.55 -1.11 5.11
N ALA A 45 -36.72 -0.37 4.37
CA ALA A 45 -35.96 0.77 4.84
C ALA A 45 -36.86 2.01 5.03
N GLY A 46 -37.08 2.44 6.27
CA GLY A 46 -37.83 3.65 6.60
C GLY A 46 -36.99 4.91 6.56
N GLU A 47 -35.89 4.95 7.32
CA GLU A 47 -34.92 6.03 7.30
C GLU A 47 -33.51 5.47 7.06
N VAL A 48 -32.79 6.09 6.14
CA VAL A 48 -31.38 5.82 5.87
C VAL A 48 -30.56 7.04 6.20
N VAL A 49 -29.56 6.84 7.06
CA VAL A 49 -28.56 7.85 7.41
C VAL A 49 -27.18 7.32 7.05
N ILE A 50 -26.45 8.09 6.25
CA ILE A 50 -25.05 7.82 5.93
C ILE A 50 -24.23 9.01 6.42
N ASP A 51 -23.37 8.76 7.41
CA ASP A 51 -22.49 9.77 7.99
C ASP A 51 -21.06 9.56 7.49
N ARG A 52 -20.41 10.64 7.04
CA ARG A 52 -18.98 10.71 6.70
C ARG A 52 -18.39 12.00 7.24
N ALA A 53 -17.27 11.91 7.92
CA ALA A 53 -16.51 13.08 8.34
C ALA A 53 -15.02 12.77 8.29
N LEU A 54 -14.22 13.78 7.98
CA LEU A 54 -12.77 13.75 8.20
C LEU A 54 -12.49 13.89 9.70
N ALA A 55 -11.68 12.98 10.25
CA ALA A 55 -11.17 13.06 11.61
C ALA A 55 -9.64 13.11 11.57
N GLY A 56 -9.07 14.27 11.89
CA GLY A 56 -7.62 14.54 11.95
C GLY A 56 -7.08 14.58 13.38
N GLU A 57 -5.76 14.80 13.51
CA GLU A 57 -5.10 14.96 14.82
C GLU A 57 -5.08 16.42 15.30
N LEU A 58 -5.36 17.36 14.40
CA LEU A 58 -5.51 18.75 14.77
C LEU A 58 -6.68 18.94 15.74
N PRO A 59 -6.54 19.82 16.75
CA PRO A 59 -7.65 20.20 17.60
C PRO A 59 -8.86 20.64 16.76
N ASP A 60 -10.08 20.32 17.22
CA ASP A 60 -11.32 20.57 16.48
C ASP A 60 -11.43 22.03 16.02
N GLU A 61 -10.92 22.97 16.82
CA GLU A 61 -10.92 24.40 16.52
C GLU A 61 -10.07 24.76 15.29
N VAL A 62 -9.03 23.99 15.00
CA VAL A 62 -8.06 24.24 13.92
C VAL A 62 -8.03 23.13 12.88
N SER A 63 -9.04 22.25 12.90
CA SER A 63 -9.11 21.12 11.98
C SER A 63 -9.06 21.59 10.53
N ILE A 64 -8.15 20.97 9.76
CA ILE A 64 -7.99 21.23 8.33
C ILE A 64 -8.62 20.11 7.50
N VAL A 65 -8.54 20.19 6.17
CA VAL A 65 -8.97 19.08 5.29
C VAL A 65 -7.90 17.99 5.36
N GLU A 66 -7.85 17.26 6.47
CA GLU A 66 -6.93 16.15 6.70
C GLU A 66 -7.61 15.04 7.51
N GLY A 67 -6.96 13.89 7.57
CA GLY A 67 -7.31 12.83 8.49
C GLY A 67 -8.03 11.66 7.83
N SER A 68 -8.57 10.81 8.69
CA SER A 68 -9.19 9.56 8.26
C SER A 68 -10.71 9.72 8.23
N ALA A 69 -11.34 9.27 7.14
CA ALA A 69 -12.78 9.22 7.02
C ALA A 69 -13.25 7.77 6.95
N ALA A 70 -14.19 7.45 7.83
CA ALA A 70 -14.97 6.22 7.74
C ALA A 70 -16.43 6.61 7.56
N ALA A 71 -17.09 5.99 6.57
CA ALA A 71 -18.52 6.12 6.43
C ALA A 71 -19.23 5.11 7.35
N SER A 72 -20.24 5.57 8.08
CA SER A 72 -21.16 4.69 8.80
C SER A 72 -22.56 4.78 8.21
N LEU A 73 -23.22 3.64 8.10
CA LEU A 73 -24.58 3.50 7.64
C LEU A 73 -25.48 3.09 8.81
N THR A 74 -26.63 3.75 8.93
CA THR A 74 -27.74 3.32 9.77
C THR A 74 -29.00 3.26 8.92
N VAL A 75 -29.70 2.14 8.94
CA VAL A 75 -31.00 1.95 8.27
C VAL A 75 -32.02 1.48 9.28
N ASP A 76 -33.08 2.25 9.46
CA ASP A 76 -34.24 1.82 10.22
C ASP A 76 -35.11 0.91 9.34
N LEU A 77 -35.46 -0.28 9.83
CA LEU A 77 -36.14 -1.33 9.05
C LEU A 77 -37.63 -1.44 9.43
N ASP A 78 -38.33 -0.32 9.47
CA ASP A 78 -39.71 -0.19 9.97
C ASP A 78 -40.75 0.18 8.89
N ALA A 79 -40.35 0.36 7.63
CA ALA A 79 -41.26 0.77 6.55
C ALA A 79 -41.98 -0.37 5.80
N GLY A 80 -41.73 -1.63 6.16
CA GLY A 80 -42.23 -2.80 5.44
C GLY A 80 -43.75 -3.07 5.51
N GLY A 81 -44.57 -2.11 5.91
CA GLY A 81 -46.01 -2.33 6.15
C GLY A 81 -46.28 -3.35 7.26
N TRP A 82 -45.35 -3.44 8.22
CA TRP A 82 -45.37 -4.42 9.30
C TRP A 82 -46.71 -4.42 10.05
N GLN A 83 -47.25 -5.61 10.30
CA GLN A 83 -48.43 -5.77 11.15
C GLN A 83 -47.97 -5.70 12.60
N VAL A 84 -47.73 -4.47 13.08
CA VAL A 84 -47.11 -4.23 14.38
C VAL A 84 -47.91 -4.87 15.51
N GLU A 85 -49.22 -5.10 15.36
CA GLU A 85 -50.08 -5.76 16.36
C GLU A 85 -49.88 -7.28 16.44
N ASP A 86 -49.50 -7.92 15.34
CA ASP A 86 -49.24 -9.36 15.28
C ASP A 86 -47.88 -9.70 15.94
N GLU A 87 -47.84 -10.81 16.67
CA GLU A 87 -46.62 -11.30 17.33
C GLU A 87 -45.58 -11.81 16.34
N THR A 88 -46.00 -12.19 15.12
CA THR A 88 -45.11 -12.69 14.05
C THR A 88 -44.89 -11.70 12.91
N GLY A 89 -45.74 -10.65 12.80
CA GLY A 89 -45.78 -9.73 11.67
C GLY A 89 -44.93 -8.46 11.80
N HIS A 90 -43.99 -8.40 12.74
CA HIS A 90 -43.20 -7.20 13.02
C HIS A 90 -41.69 -7.35 12.75
N ALA A 91 -41.00 -6.23 12.45
CA ALA A 91 -39.59 -6.21 12.06
C ALA A 91 -38.66 -6.97 13.02
N ALA A 92 -38.87 -6.81 14.34
CA ALA A 92 -38.04 -7.50 15.33
C ALA A 92 -38.17 -9.03 15.30
N TRP A 93 -39.29 -9.60 14.83
CA TRP A 93 -39.50 -11.04 14.71
C TRP A 93 -38.83 -11.54 13.42
N TYR A 94 -39.01 -10.80 12.31
CA TYR A 94 -38.44 -11.11 11.01
C TYR A 94 -36.91 -11.13 11.02
N PHE A 95 -36.27 -10.09 11.58
CA PHE A 95 -34.80 -9.95 11.60
C PHE A 95 -34.11 -10.63 12.79
N SER A 96 -34.85 -11.27 13.70
CA SER A 96 -34.25 -11.93 14.86
C SER A 96 -33.55 -13.22 14.45
N ALA A 97 -32.25 -13.31 14.70
CA ALA A 97 -31.49 -14.55 14.57
C ALA A 97 -31.92 -15.63 15.58
N ALA A 98 -32.64 -15.24 16.65
CA ALA A 98 -33.18 -16.17 17.64
C ALA A 98 -34.52 -16.79 17.21
N ASN A 99 -35.13 -16.29 16.14
CA ASN A 99 -36.36 -16.86 15.60
C ASN A 99 -36.00 -18.04 14.67
N PRO A 100 -36.31 -19.30 15.05
CA PRO A 100 -35.94 -20.46 14.26
C PRO A 100 -36.65 -20.50 12.90
N ASP A 101 -37.83 -19.88 12.81
CA ASP A 101 -38.68 -19.85 11.61
C ASP A 101 -38.45 -18.60 10.75
N GLY A 102 -37.56 -17.70 11.19
CA GLY A 102 -37.23 -16.46 10.50
C GLY A 102 -36.23 -16.69 9.35
N PRO A 103 -36.21 -15.81 8.34
CA PRO A 103 -35.29 -15.94 7.20
C PRO A 103 -33.81 -15.79 7.59
N PHE A 104 -33.52 -15.16 8.74
CA PHE A 104 -32.16 -14.99 9.27
C PHE A 104 -31.75 -16.07 10.28
N SER A 105 -32.61 -17.06 10.51
CA SER A 105 -32.29 -18.23 11.31
C SER A 105 -31.05 -18.92 10.72
N TRP A 106 -30.02 -19.14 11.55
CA TRP A 106 -28.75 -19.78 11.17
C TRP A 106 -27.86 -19.02 10.18
N ARG A 107 -28.26 -17.82 9.73
CA ARG A 107 -27.44 -17.03 8.79
C ARG A 107 -26.36 -16.24 9.52
N GLN A 108 -25.19 -16.13 8.91
CA GLN A 108 -24.17 -15.19 9.35
C GLN A 108 -24.57 -13.78 8.92
N ILE A 109 -25.01 -12.95 9.87
CA ILE A 109 -25.51 -11.59 9.59
C ILE A 109 -24.43 -10.50 9.70
N LEU A 110 -23.25 -10.81 10.21
CA LEU A 110 -22.16 -9.85 10.41
C LEU A 110 -21.06 -10.00 9.36
N GLY A 111 -20.46 -8.89 8.96
CA GLY A 111 -19.39 -8.85 7.95
C GLY A 111 -19.88 -9.06 6.52
N ARG A 112 -21.20 -8.98 6.29
CA ARG A 112 -21.82 -9.18 4.97
C ARG A 112 -21.75 -7.92 4.10
N PRO A 113 -21.43 -8.02 2.80
CA PRO A 113 -21.41 -6.86 1.91
C PRO A 113 -22.75 -6.13 1.92
N VAL A 114 -22.71 -4.80 1.96
CA VAL A 114 -23.90 -3.96 1.91
C VAL A 114 -23.66 -2.77 0.99
N THR A 115 -24.69 -2.41 0.24
CA THR A 115 -24.69 -1.25 -0.63
C THR A 115 -25.95 -0.42 -0.45
N VAL A 116 -25.79 0.89 -0.51
CA VAL A 116 -26.91 1.84 -0.58
C VAL A 116 -26.75 2.69 -1.82
N ASP A 117 -27.78 2.68 -2.65
CA ASP A 117 -27.91 3.49 -3.84
C ASP A 117 -29.05 4.50 -3.63
N VAL A 118 -28.81 5.75 -4.05
CA VAL A 118 -29.78 6.83 -4.02
C VAL A 118 -30.03 7.26 -5.45
N GLY A 119 -31.29 7.27 -5.86
CA GLY A 119 -31.69 7.60 -7.20
C GLY A 119 -32.79 8.64 -7.26
N PHE A 120 -33.17 8.98 -8.49
CA PHE A 120 -34.33 9.81 -8.77
C PHE A 120 -35.11 9.21 -9.94
N HIS A 121 -36.43 9.36 -9.92
CA HIS A 121 -37.24 9.07 -11.09
C HIS A 121 -36.88 10.04 -12.24
N THR A 122 -36.42 9.48 -13.35
CA THR A 122 -36.20 10.19 -14.60
C THR A 122 -37.31 9.84 -15.60
N THR A 123 -37.27 10.44 -16.79
CA THR A 123 -38.19 10.11 -17.89
C THR A 123 -38.10 8.66 -18.36
N THR A 124 -36.95 8.01 -18.16
CA THR A 124 -36.69 6.62 -18.57
C THR A 124 -36.83 5.62 -17.42
N GLY A 125 -37.23 6.08 -16.23
CA GLY A 125 -37.33 5.28 -15.01
C GLY A 125 -36.36 5.73 -13.92
N PRO A 126 -36.27 5.00 -12.79
CA PRO A 126 -35.33 5.33 -11.73
C PRO A 126 -33.88 5.13 -12.22
N GLN A 127 -33.03 6.13 -11.96
CA GLN A 127 -31.58 6.02 -12.16
C GLN A 127 -30.87 6.30 -10.85
N TRP A 128 -29.75 5.61 -10.62
CA TRP A 128 -29.15 5.43 -9.30
C TRP A 128 -27.72 5.96 -9.22
N VAL A 129 -27.34 6.42 -8.02
CA VAL A 129 -25.96 6.77 -7.66
C VAL A 129 -25.60 6.04 -6.37
N ARG A 130 -24.48 5.33 -6.40
CA ARG A 130 -23.94 4.66 -5.21
C ARG A 130 -23.56 5.69 -4.15
N ARG A 131 -24.15 5.52 -2.96
CA ARG A 131 -23.92 6.36 -1.78
C ARG A 131 -23.27 5.64 -0.64
N PHE A 132 -23.19 4.32 -0.61
CA PHE A 132 -22.44 3.58 0.41
C PHE A 132 -22.08 2.19 -0.09
N THR A 133 -20.84 1.77 0.14
CA THR A 133 -20.39 0.38 -0.02
C THR A 133 -19.62 0.00 1.24
N GLY A 134 -20.01 -1.10 1.88
CA GLY A 134 -19.44 -1.48 3.17
C GLY A 134 -19.79 -2.89 3.59
N ARG A 135 -19.69 -3.15 4.91
CA ARG A 135 -20.04 -4.43 5.52
C ARG A 135 -20.93 -4.24 6.74
N THR A 136 -21.87 -5.16 6.93
CA THR A 136 -22.75 -5.18 8.10
C THR A 136 -21.93 -5.32 9.38
N ARG A 137 -22.24 -4.51 10.38
CA ARG A 137 -21.56 -4.48 11.69
C ARG A 137 -22.48 -4.91 12.82
N ALA A 138 -23.74 -4.55 12.75
CA ALA A 138 -24.75 -4.96 13.72
C ALA A 138 -26.15 -4.91 13.10
N LEU A 139 -27.03 -5.79 13.59
CA LEU A 139 -28.45 -5.77 13.29
C LEU A 139 -29.24 -5.83 14.61
N PRO A 140 -29.20 -4.78 15.45
CA PRO A 140 -29.99 -4.75 16.68
C PRO A 140 -31.48 -4.88 16.38
N VAL A 141 -32.13 -5.80 17.10
CA VAL A 141 -33.58 -5.97 17.14
C VAL A 141 -34.10 -5.60 18.53
N SER A 142 -35.28 -5.02 18.59
CA SER A 142 -35.94 -4.63 19.85
C SER A 142 -37.36 -5.15 19.86
N SER A 143 -37.62 -6.21 20.63
CA SER A 143 -38.97 -6.75 20.82
C SER A 143 -39.93 -5.72 21.42
N ARG A 144 -39.47 -4.94 22.41
CA ARG A 144 -40.26 -3.88 23.05
C ARG A 144 -40.69 -2.79 22.06
N ARG A 145 -39.82 -2.39 21.14
CA ARG A 145 -40.12 -1.38 20.11
C ARG A 145 -40.68 -2.01 18.82
N ARG A 146 -40.75 -3.34 18.77
CA ARG A 146 -41.09 -4.13 17.57
C ARG A 146 -40.30 -3.70 16.32
N SER A 147 -39.04 -3.25 16.51
CA SER A 147 -38.21 -2.62 15.47
C SER A 147 -36.87 -3.34 15.25
N ALA A 148 -36.27 -3.13 14.08
CA ALA A 148 -34.93 -3.57 13.74
C ALA A 148 -34.16 -2.43 13.08
N GLN A 149 -32.84 -2.41 13.23
CA GLN A 149 -31.98 -1.40 12.62
C GLN A 149 -30.71 -2.07 12.07
N LEU A 150 -30.39 -1.85 10.81
CA LEU A 150 -29.13 -2.28 10.21
C LEU A 150 -28.06 -1.20 10.44
N ARG A 151 -26.89 -1.63 10.91
CA ARG A 151 -25.70 -0.79 11.06
C ARG A 151 -24.56 -1.38 10.25
N ALA A 152 -23.89 -0.55 9.47
CA ALA A 152 -22.74 -0.95 8.68
C ALA A 152 -21.62 0.08 8.72
N LEU A 153 -20.42 -0.38 8.40
CA LEU A 153 -19.22 0.43 8.23
C LEU A 153 -18.69 0.21 6.81
N ASP A 154 -18.06 1.22 6.23
CA ASP A 154 -17.43 1.10 4.90
C ASP A 154 -16.26 0.09 4.87
N GLY A 155 -15.45 0.16 3.80
CA GLY A 155 -14.27 -0.67 3.63
C GLY A 155 -13.26 -0.64 4.79
N ARG A 156 -13.36 0.30 5.75
CA ARG A 156 -12.50 0.34 6.94
C ARG A 156 -12.52 -0.97 7.72
N GLU A 157 -13.62 -1.72 7.70
CA GLU A 157 -13.70 -3.02 8.37
C GLU A 157 -12.64 -4.01 7.84
N ARG A 158 -12.22 -3.88 6.57
CA ARG A 158 -11.15 -4.69 5.96
C ARG A 158 -9.75 -4.32 6.48
N LEU A 159 -9.59 -3.11 7.03
CA LEU A 159 -8.32 -2.59 7.55
C LEU A 159 -8.12 -2.87 9.05
N ARG A 160 -9.03 -3.62 9.69
CA ARG A 160 -8.87 -4.09 11.08
C ARG A 160 -7.79 -5.14 11.29
N GLN A 161 -7.24 -5.67 10.21
CA GLN A 161 -6.19 -6.67 10.31
C GLN A 161 -4.90 -6.06 10.83
N VAL A 162 -4.15 -6.90 11.55
CA VAL A 162 -2.83 -6.55 12.05
C VAL A 162 -1.82 -6.83 10.94
N VAL A 163 -1.02 -5.82 10.60
CA VAL A 163 0.04 -5.89 9.60
C VAL A 163 1.39 -5.66 10.28
N GLN A 164 2.40 -6.42 9.87
CA GLN A 164 3.79 -6.12 10.19
C GLN A 164 4.44 -5.55 8.94
N VAL A 165 4.92 -4.31 9.03
CA VAL A 165 5.66 -3.72 7.92
C VAL A 165 7.11 -4.23 7.91
N PRO A 166 7.69 -4.44 6.72
CA PRO A 166 9.06 -4.93 6.59
C PRO A 166 10.06 -3.84 6.94
N GLY A 167 11.27 -4.25 7.33
CA GLY A 167 12.40 -3.35 7.39
C GLY A 167 12.78 -2.93 5.98
N ALA A 168 12.83 -1.62 5.75
CA ALA A 168 13.25 -1.05 4.49
C ALA A 168 14.11 0.17 4.75
N VAL A 169 15.12 0.37 3.92
CA VAL A 169 16.07 1.48 4.06
C VAL A 169 16.34 2.15 2.73
N THR A 170 16.49 3.46 2.76
CA THR A 170 16.95 4.24 1.61
C THR A 170 18.40 4.67 1.80
N ARG A 171 19.32 3.92 1.20
CA ARG A 171 20.63 4.48 0.87
C ARG A 171 20.61 5.14 -0.50
N ASP A 172 20.00 4.46 -1.46
CA ASP A 172 20.06 4.85 -2.87
C ASP A 172 18.73 4.64 -3.62
N VAL A 173 17.76 3.95 -3.02
CA VAL A 173 16.62 3.36 -3.76
C VAL A 173 15.33 4.17 -3.74
N GLY A 174 15.30 5.24 -2.95
CA GLY A 174 14.10 6.02 -2.68
C GLY A 174 13.14 5.26 -1.79
N LEU A 175 12.60 5.96 -0.80
CA LEU A 175 11.59 5.42 0.10
C LEU A 175 10.66 6.55 0.48
N THR A 176 9.42 6.47 -0.02
CA THR A 176 8.34 7.37 0.38
C THR A 176 7.26 6.58 1.09
N ALA A 177 6.42 7.26 1.89
CA ALA A 177 5.31 6.56 2.54
C ALA A 177 4.30 5.98 1.53
N THR A 178 4.30 6.39 0.25
CA THR A 178 3.53 5.73 -0.83
C THR A 178 3.81 4.23 -0.89
N TRP A 179 5.06 3.83 -0.72
CA TRP A 179 5.46 2.43 -0.72
C TRP A 179 4.87 1.68 0.47
N LEU A 180 4.93 2.29 1.65
CA LEU A 180 4.42 1.73 2.89
C LEU A 180 2.89 1.61 2.86
N VAL A 181 2.20 2.64 2.40
CA VAL A 181 0.74 2.63 2.19
C VAL A 181 0.36 1.53 1.22
N SER A 182 1.06 1.42 0.08
CA SER A 182 0.85 0.34 -0.88
C SER A 182 1.07 -1.04 -0.25
N TYR A 183 2.16 -1.23 0.51
CA TYR A 183 2.46 -2.50 1.20
C TYR A 183 1.29 -2.91 2.11
N VAL A 184 0.86 -2.01 3.00
CA VAL A 184 -0.21 -2.26 3.96
C VAL A 184 -1.51 -2.61 3.24
N LEU A 185 -1.87 -1.88 2.18
CA LEU A 185 -3.08 -2.14 1.42
C LEU A 185 -3.06 -3.49 0.69
N HIS A 186 -1.90 -3.91 0.17
CA HIS A 186 -1.74 -5.25 -0.40
C HIS A 186 -1.89 -6.35 0.64
N GLN A 187 -1.29 -6.19 1.83
CA GLN A 187 -1.52 -7.12 2.94
C GLN A 187 -3.01 -7.19 3.29
N CYS A 188 -3.73 -6.08 3.11
CA CYS A 188 -5.16 -6.02 3.36
C CYS A 188 -6.08 -6.51 2.24
N GLY A 189 -5.52 -7.03 1.15
CA GLY A 189 -6.29 -7.44 -0.03
C GLY A 189 -6.98 -6.28 -0.75
N ILE A 190 -6.51 -5.04 -0.57
CA ILE A 190 -7.00 -3.83 -1.24
C ILE A 190 -5.89 -3.33 -2.19
N PRO A 191 -5.51 -4.10 -3.21
CA PRO A 191 -4.31 -3.82 -3.97
C PRO A 191 -4.50 -2.57 -4.86
N PRO A 192 -3.60 -1.57 -4.82
CA PRO A 192 -3.60 -0.44 -5.77
C PRO A 192 -3.16 -0.83 -7.19
N SER A 193 -2.40 -1.92 -7.34
CA SER A 193 -1.92 -2.46 -8.62
C SER A 193 -2.12 -3.99 -8.67
N PRO A 194 -1.98 -4.66 -9.83
CA PRO A 194 -2.17 -6.10 -9.91
C PRO A 194 -1.38 -6.84 -8.82
N PRO A 195 -2.03 -7.65 -7.96
CA PRO A 195 -1.34 -8.32 -6.88
C PRO A 195 -0.32 -9.32 -7.45
N PRO A 196 0.68 -9.72 -6.65
CA PRO A 196 1.59 -10.77 -7.02
C PRO A 196 0.77 -12.04 -7.26
N ARG A 197 1.06 -12.74 -8.36
CA ARG A 197 0.33 -13.94 -8.73
C ARG A 197 0.38 -14.93 -7.58
N THR A 198 -0.77 -15.25 -7.00
CA THR A 198 -0.89 -16.32 -6.02
C THR A 198 -0.67 -17.67 -6.71
N PRO A 199 -0.03 -18.65 -6.06
CA PRO A 199 0.19 -19.96 -6.64
C PRO A 199 -1.14 -20.60 -7.03
N TRP A 200 -1.31 -20.92 -8.30
CA TRP A 200 -2.27 -21.95 -8.71
C TRP A 200 -1.68 -23.30 -8.25
N GLY A 201 -2.06 -23.76 -7.05
CA GLY A 201 -1.61 -25.05 -6.51
C GLY A 201 -0.17 -25.02 -5.95
N THR A 202 -0.10 -24.97 -4.62
CA THR A 202 0.95 -25.36 -3.65
C THR A 202 2.46 -25.23 -3.88
N ASP A 203 3.06 -25.07 -5.08
CA ASP A 203 4.53 -25.10 -5.22
C ASP A 203 5.15 -23.92 -6.02
N ARG A 204 4.35 -22.97 -6.51
CA ARG A 204 4.83 -21.89 -7.41
C ARG A 204 4.59 -20.51 -6.81
N VAL A 205 5.55 -20.03 -6.02
CA VAL A 205 5.50 -18.72 -5.36
C VAL A 205 6.12 -17.66 -6.28
N PRO A 206 5.51 -16.46 -6.44
CA PRO A 206 6.16 -15.34 -7.11
C PRO A 206 7.50 -15.08 -6.42
N ARG A 207 8.59 -15.11 -7.20
CA ARG A 207 9.96 -15.06 -6.64
C ARG A 207 10.39 -13.66 -6.30
N LEU A 208 9.91 -12.71 -7.09
CA LEU A 208 10.16 -11.29 -6.93
C LEU A 208 8.94 -10.52 -7.39
N TRP A 209 8.52 -9.55 -6.58
CA TRP A 209 7.61 -8.52 -7.04
C TRP A 209 7.98 -7.14 -6.49
N ILE A 210 8.19 -6.20 -7.42
CA ILE A 210 8.51 -4.80 -7.16
C ILE A 210 7.43 -3.94 -7.86
N PRO A 211 6.44 -3.40 -7.13
CA PRO A 211 5.44 -2.53 -7.73
C PRO A 211 6.05 -1.19 -8.19
N ALA A 212 7.17 -0.79 -7.58
CA ALA A 212 7.85 0.48 -7.81
C ALA A 212 7.08 1.72 -7.31
N HIS A 213 6.08 1.52 -6.44
CA HIS A 213 5.29 2.58 -5.81
C HIS A 213 6.11 3.32 -4.76
N GLY A 214 6.81 4.40 -5.12
CA GLY A 214 7.53 5.21 -4.14
C GLY A 214 8.82 4.60 -3.59
N SER A 215 9.12 3.36 -3.92
CA SER A 215 10.40 2.68 -3.70
C SER A 215 10.53 1.52 -4.67
N ILE A 216 11.76 1.11 -4.96
CA ILE A 216 12.09 -0.12 -5.69
C ILE A 216 12.39 -1.30 -4.76
N GLN A 217 12.15 -1.14 -3.46
CA GLN A 217 12.14 -2.25 -2.52
C GLN A 217 10.99 -3.21 -2.88
N PRO A 218 11.23 -4.52 -2.92
CA PRO A 218 10.18 -5.49 -3.24
C PRO A 218 9.16 -5.61 -2.10
N LEU A 219 7.90 -5.86 -2.46
CA LEU A 219 6.86 -6.21 -1.47
C LEU A 219 6.84 -7.72 -1.19
N ILE A 220 7.29 -8.53 -2.16
CA ILE A 220 7.51 -9.97 -1.99
C ILE A 220 8.89 -10.33 -2.51
N ALA A 221 9.67 -10.98 -1.64
CA ALA A 221 10.84 -11.76 -2.01
C ALA A 221 11.14 -12.80 -0.92
N GLY A 222 11.64 -13.97 -1.32
CA GLY A 222 12.07 -15.01 -0.37
C GLY A 222 13.25 -14.57 0.51
N THR A 223 14.07 -13.63 0.04
CA THR A 223 15.09 -12.89 0.79
C THR A 223 15.70 -11.84 -0.15
N VAL A 224 15.84 -10.57 0.27
CA VAL A 224 16.49 -9.51 -0.54
C VAL A 224 17.63 -8.95 0.26
N THR A 225 18.85 -9.13 -0.25
CA THR A 225 20.05 -8.67 0.44
C THR A 225 20.38 -7.23 0.10
N LEU A 226 20.08 -6.73 -1.12
CA LEU A 226 20.39 -5.33 -1.44
C LEU A 226 19.77 -4.80 -2.74
N VAL A 227 19.09 -3.66 -2.66
CA VAL A 227 18.78 -2.85 -3.85
C VAL A 227 19.62 -1.57 -3.80
N ARG A 228 20.26 -1.18 -4.92
CA ARG A 228 21.05 0.05 -5.05
C ARG A 228 20.59 0.85 -6.27
N ARG A 229 20.70 2.17 -6.20
CA ARG A 229 20.64 3.06 -7.37
C ARG A 229 22.04 3.59 -7.60
N ARG A 230 22.50 3.55 -8.83
CA ARG A 230 23.78 4.13 -9.22
C ARG A 230 23.48 5.40 -9.99
N SER A 231 23.73 6.54 -9.35
CA SER A 231 23.75 7.84 -10.02
C SER A 231 25.21 8.26 -10.21
N THR A 232 25.62 8.58 -11.44
CA THR A 232 26.97 9.11 -11.72
C THR A 232 27.03 10.63 -11.72
N VAL A 233 25.98 11.30 -11.23
CA VAL A 233 25.97 12.76 -11.15
C VAL A 233 27.03 13.20 -10.12
N ALA A 234 28.01 13.98 -10.58
CA ALA A 234 29.11 14.50 -9.75
C ALA A 234 28.69 15.62 -8.79
N SER A 235 27.40 15.95 -8.70
CA SER A 235 26.90 16.97 -7.79
C SER A 235 26.73 16.38 -6.38
N THR A 236 27.06 17.19 -5.37
CA THR A 236 26.68 16.98 -3.96
C THR A 236 25.17 16.92 -3.76
N ASP A 237 24.41 17.29 -4.80
CA ASP A 237 22.97 17.18 -4.92
C ASP A 237 22.64 15.80 -5.49
N ARG A 238 22.82 14.74 -4.69
CA ARG A 238 22.26 13.40 -4.99
C ARG A 238 20.77 13.60 -5.19
N ALA A 239 20.35 13.79 -6.44
CA ALA A 239 19.03 14.27 -6.78
C ALA A 239 17.96 13.50 -6.00
N GLN A 240 17.16 14.23 -5.23
CA GLN A 240 15.98 13.70 -4.55
C GLN A 240 15.27 12.71 -5.49
N HIS A 241 14.87 11.55 -4.95
CA HIS A 241 14.19 10.52 -5.74
C HIS A 241 13.00 11.15 -6.46
N ARG A 242 13.04 11.15 -7.79
CA ARG A 242 11.99 11.70 -8.64
C ARG A 242 11.07 10.56 -9.03
N TYR A 243 9.79 10.87 -9.12
CA TYR A 243 8.75 9.94 -9.55
C TYR A 243 7.99 10.54 -10.72
N VAL A 244 7.46 9.68 -11.59
CA VAL A 244 6.53 10.02 -12.66
C VAL A 244 5.19 9.32 -12.41
N PRO A 245 4.08 9.83 -12.98
CA PRO A 245 2.82 9.09 -12.99
C PRO A 245 3.01 7.67 -13.55
N GLY A 246 2.67 6.66 -12.74
CA GLY A 246 2.75 5.25 -13.10
C GLY A 246 1.49 4.77 -13.82
N PRO A 247 1.45 3.52 -14.29
CA PRO A 247 0.24 2.92 -14.85
C PRO A 247 -0.85 2.69 -13.79
N PHE A 248 -0.47 2.57 -12.51
CA PHE A 248 -1.39 2.35 -11.38
C PHE A 248 -1.26 3.42 -10.29
N VAL A 249 -0.03 3.72 -9.85
CA VAL A 249 0.26 4.73 -8.84
C VAL A 249 1.34 5.70 -9.36
N ILE A 250 2.58 5.51 -8.92
CA ILE A 250 3.77 6.23 -9.36
C ILE A 250 4.85 5.24 -9.72
N ALA A 251 5.80 5.68 -10.52
CA ALA A 251 6.99 4.91 -10.87
C ALA A 251 8.24 5.77 -10.66
N PRO A 252 9.40 5.15 -10.39
CA PRO A 252 10.67 5.86 -10.34
C PRO A 252 10.95 6.54 -11.68
N HIS A 253 11.31 7.82 -11.62
CA HIS A 253 11.74 8.57 -12.79
C HIS A 253 13.22 8.28 -13.05
N LEU A 254 13.49 7.25 -13.85
CA LEU A 254 14.83 6.88 -14.28
C LEU A 254 15.13 7.50 -15.65
N TYR A 255 16.36 7.95 -15.86
CA TYR A 255 16.81 8.47 -17.16
C TYR A 255 18.29 8.20 -17.38
N TYR A 256 18.65 7.90 -18.63
CA TYR A 256 20.02 7.62 -19.03
C TYR A 256 20.46 8.58 -20.15
N ASN A 257 21.36 9.53 -19.85
CA ASN A 257 21.90 10.49 -20.81
C ASN A 257 23.44 10.39 -20.97
N ARG A 258 23.89 10.33 -22.23
CA ARG A 258 25.30 10.31 -22.66
C ARG A 258 26.14 11.54 -22.20
N ALA A 259 25.52 12.61 -21.71
CA ALA A 259 26.17 13.88 -21.35
C ALA A 259 26.42 14.11 -19.83
N ALA A 260 26.68 13.04 -19.07
CA ALA A 260 27.11 13.03 -17.64
C ALA A 260 26.02 12.84 -16.56
N GLU A 261 24.77 12.56 -16.93
CA GLU A 261 23.71 12.18 -15.99
C GLU A 261 23.17 10.79 -16.33
N ASN A 262 23.69 9.76 -15.65
CA ASN A 262 23.11 8.42 -15.71
C ASN A 262 22.41 8.15 -14.39
N ASP A 263 21.13 7.86 -14.48
CA ASP A 263 20.33 7.37 -13.39
C ASP A 263 19.83 5.97 -13.70
N GLN A 264 20.51 4.98 -13.10
CA GLN A 264 20.14 3.59 -13.22
C GLN A 264 19.90 2.98 -11.85
N VAL A 265 18.99 2.02 -11.83
CA VAL A 265 18.73 1.20 -10.67
C VAL A 265 19.32 -0.18 -10.91
N THR A 266 20.01 -0.72 -9.91
CA THR A 266 20.50 -2.10 -9.91
C THR A 266 20.19 -2.78 -8.58
N GLY A 267 19.33 -3.79 -8.60
CA GLY A 267 19.05 -4.63 -7.44
C GLY A 267 19.76 -5.97 -7.53
N THR A 268 20.15 -6.55 -6.39
CA THR A 268 20.60 -7.94 -6.31
C THR A 268 19.77 -8.66 -5.25
N LEU A 269 19.08 -9.69 -5.70
CA LEU A 269 18.36 -10.63 -4.85
C LEU A 269 19.17 -11.90 -4.77
N THR A 270 19.52 -12.30 -3.55
CA THR A 270 20.09 -13.63 -3.28
C THR A 270 18.98 -14.46 -2.68
N PHE A 271 18.68 -15.60 -3.28
CA PHE A 271 17.76 -16.55 -2.66
C PHE A 271 18.59 -17.36 -1.67
N ALA A 272 18.23 -17.31 -0.38
CA ALA A 272 18.89 -18.17 0.60
C ALA A 272 18.79 -19.62 0.13
N ASP A 273 19.93 -20.31 0.08
CA ASP A 273 20.02 -21.72 -0.28
C ASP A 273 19.11 -22.52 0.66
N ILE A 274 17.92 -22.92 0.19
CA ILE A 274 17.02 -23.85 0.91
C ILE A 274 17.56 -25.28 0.74
N THR A 275 18.87 -25.47 0.84
CA THR A 275 19.53 -26.69 0.37
C THR A 275 19.30 -27.90 1.26
N ASN A 276 18.81 -27.77 2.50
CA ASN A 276 18.85 -28.90 3.46
C ASN A 276 17.54 -29.24 4.19
N GLN A 277 16.36 -28.81 3.71
CA GLN A 277 15.08 -29.29 4.25
C GLN A 277 14.23 -30.10 3.26
N GLY A 278 14.80 -30.79 2.27
CA GLY A 278 13.99 -31.52 1.29
C GLY A 278 13.04 -30.63 0.45
N GLY A 279 12.93 -29.34 0.77
CA GLY A 279 12.37 -28.29 -0.05
C GLY A 279 13.39 -27.92 -1.10
N ARG A 280 13.36 -28.63 -2.22
CA ARG A 280 13.96 -28.18 -3.48
C ARG A 280 13.67 -26.68 -3.62
N ILE A 281 14.69 -25.84 -3.88
CA ILE A 281 14.45 -24.65 -4.72
C ILE A 281 13.74 -25.24 -5.92
N VAL A 282 12.46 -24.91 -6.11
CA VAL A 282 11.64 -25.57 -7.14
C VAL A 282 12.28 -25.23 -8.45
N ALA A 283 13.07 -26.18 -8.92
CA ALA A 283 13.83 -26.08 -10.12
C ALA A 283 12.76 -26.01 -11.20
N SER A 284 12.62 -24.83 -11.80
CA SER A 284 11.53 -24.59 -12.74
C SER A 284 12.04 -24.79 -14.14
N GLN A 285 11.17 -25.36 -14.97
CA GLN A 285 11.34 -25.47 -16.41
C GLN A 285 10.92 -24.18 -17.12
N VAL A 286 10.18 -23.33 -16.42
CA VAL A 286 9.61 -22.10 -16.95
C VAL A 286 9.95 -20.92 -16.05
N TYR A 287 10.45 -19.85 -16.64
CA TYR A 287 10.61 -18.56 -15.97
C TYR A 287 9.94 -17.47 -16.79
N ARG A 288 9.32 -16.53 -16.09
CA ARG A 288 8.60 -15.42 -16.71
C ARG A 288 8.99 -14.10 -16.03
N LEU A 289 9.35 -13.12 -16.85
CA LEU A 289 9.48 -11.72 -16.47
C LEU A 289 8.28 -10.95 -17.03
N GLU A 290 7.60 -10.20 -16.18
CA GLU A 290 6.50 -9.32 -16.58
C GLU A 290 6.72 -7.94 -15.94
N MET A 291 6.55 -6.84 -16.69
CA MET A 291 6.57 -5.49 -16.13
C MET A 291 5.92 -4.47 -17.07
N TRP A 292 5.67 -3.27 -16.57
CA TRP A 292 5.35 -2.10 -17.39
C TRP A 292 6.58 -1.21 -17.50
N VAL A 293 6.85 -0.73 -18.70
CA VAL A 293 7.98 0.17 -19.01
C VAL A 293 7.45 1.36 -19.76
N ARG A 294 7.95 2.55 -19.45
CA ARG A 294 7.60 3.77 -20.16
C ARG A 294 8.46 3.98 -21.41
N GLY A 295 7.83 4.22 -22.55
CA GLY A 295 8.45 4.43 -23.85
C GLY A 295 9.11 5.81 -24.05
N ASP A 296 9.81 6.36 -23.06
CA ASP A 296 10.30 7.76 -23.11
C ASP A 296 11.31 7.99 -24.23
N SER A 297 11.07 8.94 -25.14
CA SER A 297 11.90 9.19 -26.34
C SER A 297 13.31 9.74 -26.05
N THR A 298 13.54 10.26 -24.84
CA THR A 298 14.78 10.91 -24.42
C THR A 298 15.88 9.92 -23.99
N LEU A 299 15.57 8.63 -23.88
CA LEU A 299 16.54 7.61 -23.46
C LEU A 299 17.55 7.38 -24.61
N THR A 300 18.76 7.94 -24.46
CA THR A 300 19.89 7.68 -25.37
C THR A 300 20.44 6.28 -25.13
N ALA A 301 20.73 5.53 -26.20
CA ALA A 301 21.18 4.13 -26.20
C ALA A 301 22.04 3.75 -24.96
N PRO A 302 21.44 3.14 -23.92
CA PRO A 302 22.16 2.76 -22.72
C PRO A 302 23.19 1.68 -23.06
N PRO A 303 24.34 1.61 -22.37
CA PRO A 303 25.36 0.59 -22.64
C PRO A 303 24.94 -0.79 -22.12
N GLU A 304 23.99 -0.85 -21.19
CA GLU A 304 23.54 -2.07 -20.54
C GLU A 304 22.06 -2.36 -20.83
N PRO A 305 21.68 -3.64 -20.98
CA PRO A 305 20.29 -4.02 -21.18
C PRO A 305 19.49 -3.87 -19.87
N MET A 306 18.20 -3.53 -19.96
CA MET A 306 17.30 -3.42 -18.80
C MET A 306 16.56 -4.74 -18.61
N GLY A 307 16.53 -5.29 -17.41
CA GLY A 307 15.84 -6.54 -17.17
C GLY A 307 16.38 -7.26 -15.94
N ILE A 308 16.27 -8.58 -15.96
CA ILE A 308 16.82 -9.44 -14.93
C ILE A 308 17.94 -10.32 -15.50
N VAL A 309 18.97 -10.53 -14.69
CA VAL A 309 20.05 -11.48 -14.89
C VAL A 309 19.95 -12.52 -13.79
N MET A 310 19.67 -13.76 -14.15
CA MET A 310 19.70 -14.92 -13.27
C MET A 310 21.10 -15.54 -13.29
N GLU A 311 21.68 -15.75 -12.12
CA GLU A 311 23.01 -16.35 -11.93
C GLU A 311 22.96 -17.55 -10.96
N ASP A 312 23.75 -18.57 -11.25
CA ASP A 312 23.99 -19.71 -10.36
C ASP A 312 25.44 -19.69 -9.86
N ASN A 313 25.60 -19.62 -8.54
CA ASN A 313 26.89 -19.62 -7.84
C ASN A 313 27.17 -20.95 -7.10
N GLY A 314 26.30 -21.95 -7.22
CA GLY A 314 26.44 -23.21 -6.51
C GLY A 314 27.75 -23.95 -6.83
N PRO A 315 28.52 -24.43 -5.82
CA PRO A 315 29.78 -25.11 -6.05
C PRO A 315 29.62 -26.47 -6.76
N ASP A 316 28.45 -27.13 -6.65
CA ASP A 316 28.34 -28.56 -6.96
C ASP A 316 27.25 -28.99 -7.97
N ARG A 317 26.47 -28.10 -8.59
CA ARG A 317 25.34 -28.57 -9.44
C ARG A 317 25.11 -28.01 -10.84
N LEU A 318 25.81 -26.98 -11.32
CA LEU A 318 25.76 -26.61 -12.75
C LEU A 318 27.15 -26.22 -13.26
N LYS A 319 27.77 -27.09 -14.07
CA LYS A 319 29.14 -26.89 -14.60
C LYS A 319 29.23 -25.93 -15.79
N THR A 320 28.15 -25.31 -16.26
CA THR A 320 28.17 -24.75 -17.63
C THR A 320 27.40 -23.45 -17.89
N THR A 321 26.55 -22.93 -17.00
CA THR A 321 25.90 -21.61 -17.18
C THR A 321 26.59 -20.51 -16.40
N GLY A 322 26.72 -19.33 -17.03
CA GLY A 322 27.21 -18.10 -16.41
C GLY A 322 26.06 -17.21 -15.98
N ARG A 323 25.15 -16.88 -16.91
CA ARG A 323 24.06 -15.89 -16.73
C ARG A 323 22.92 -16.12 -17.72
N ILE A 324 21.67 -15.91 -17.30
CA ILE A 324 20.50 -15.81 -18.18
C ILE A 324 19.90 -14.42 -18.04
N PHE A 325 19.66 -13.74 -19.15
CA PHE A 325 19.06 -12.41 -19.19
C PHE A 325 17.66 -12.45 -19.81
N LEU A 326 16.72 -11.73 -19.18
CA LEU A 326 15.38 -11.46 -19.68
C LEU A 326 15.12 -9.95 -19.59
N GLY A 327 14.72 -9.30 -20.68
CA GLY A 327 14.40 -7.88 -20.63
C GLY A 327 14.46 -7.16 -21.98
N LEU A 328 15.02 -5.95 -21.99
CA LEU A 328 15.12 -5.05 -23.14
C LEU A 328 16.57 -4.73 -23.51
N THR A 329 16.82 -4.64 -24.82
CA THR A 329 18.03 -4.06 -25.37
C THR A 329 18.05 -2.54 -25.24
N PRO A 330 19.22 -1.90 -25.43
CA PRO A 330 19.31 -0.43 -25.55
C PRO A 330 18.41 0.17 -26.62
N GLU A 331 18.12 -0.57 -27.69
CA GLU A 331 17.19 -0.19 -28.76
C GLU A 331 15.72 -0.44 -28.40
N ARG A 332 15.43 -0.82 -27.15
CA ARG A 332 14.09 -1.12 -26.61
C ARG A 332 13.44 -2.36 -27.23
N ARG A 333 14.25 -3.31 -27.70
CA ARG A 333 13.75 -4.61 -28.17
C ARG A 333 13.72 -5.59 -27.03
N LEU A 334 12.65 -6.37 -26.92
CA LEU A 334 12.59 -7.53 -26.04
C LEU A 334 13.76 -8.48 -26.39
N ARG A 335 14.44 -9.02 -25.38
CA ARG A 335 15.61 -9.90 -25.56
C ARG A 335 15.68 -10.96 -24.48
N TYR A 336 16.07 -12.15 -24.93
CA TYR A 336 16.61 -13.23 -24.13
C TYR A 336 18.05 -13.48 -24.56
N TYR A 337 18.94 -13.72 -23.61
CA TYR A 337 20.21 -14.37 -23.92
C TYR A 337 20.74 -15.18 -22.74
N CYS A 338 21.56 -16.18 -23.01
CA CYS A 338 22.30 -16.91 -21.98
C CYS A 338 23.79 -16.95 -22.30
N THR A 339 24.64 -17.07 -21.28
CA THR A 339 26.11 -17.12 -21.41
C THR A 339 26.66 -18.39 -20.76
N ALA A 340 27.79 -18.88 -21.26
CA ALA A 340 28.56 -19.95 -20.61
C ALA A 340 29.18 -19.47 -19.29
N ARG A 341 29.47 -20.39 -18.37
CA ARG A 341 30.11 -20.08 -17.08
C ARG A 341 31.44 -19.33 -17.28
N GLY A 342 31.56 -18.14 -16.72
CA GLY A 342 32.75 -17.28 -16.88
C GLY A 342 32.90 -16.60 -18.26
N GLY A 343 31.98 -16.84 -19.19
CA GLY A 343 31.93 -16.19 -20.49
C GLY A 343 31.12 -14.90 -20.47
N THR A 344 31.48 -13.95 -21.33
CA THR A 344 30.72 -12.70 -21.55
C THR A 344 29.91 -12.72 -22.85
N ALA A 345 30.21 -13.63 -23.77
CA ALA A 345 29.51 -13.78 -25.04
C ALA A 345 28.23 -14.64 -24.88
N PRO A 346 27.11 -14.25 -25.51
CA PRO A 346 25.92 -15.09 -25.58
C PRO A 346 26.21 -16.42 -26.28
N VAL A 347 25.74 -17.52 -25.69
CA VAL A 347 25.73 -18.85 -26.32
C VAL A 347 24.38 -19.18 -26.94
N ALA A 348 23.31 -18.56 -26.45
CA ALA A 348 22.00 -18.50 -27.11
C ALA A 348 21.41 -17.09 -26.95
N GLU A 349 20.66 -16.66 -27.96
CA GLU A 349 20.02 -15.34 -27.98
C GLU A 349 18.74 -15.39 -28.82
N ALA A 350 17.72 -14.67 -28.36
CA ALA A 350 16.51 -14.40 -29.11
C ALA A 350 16.06 -12.95 -28.89
N THR A 351 15.49 -12.33 -29.92
CA THR A 351 14.96 -10.95 -29.84
C THR A 351 13.50 -10.91 -30.25
N GLY A 352 12.70 -10.20 -29.47
CA GLY A 352 11.28 -9.98 -29.71
C GLY A 352 10.95 -8.60 -30.33
N PRO A 353 9.68 -8.19 -30.20
CA PRO A 353 9.19 -6.88 -30.62
C PRO A 353 9.91 -5.70 -29.95
N GLN A 354 9.80 -4.52 -30.56
CA GLN A 354 10.34 -3.25 -30.04
C GLN A 354 9.23 -2.44 -29.36
N ILE A 355 9.53 -1.88 -28.19
CA ILE A 355 8.64 -0.92 -27.52
C ILE A 355 8.67 0.43 -28.26
N PRO A 356 7.50 1.06 -28.53
CA PRO A 356 7.42 2.42 -29.05
C PRO A 356 8.15 3.48 -28.20
N ALA A 357 8.52 4.59 -28.84
CA ALA A 357 9.16 5.75 -28.20
C ALA A 357 8.19 6.93 -28.07
N ASP A 358 7.01 6.69 -27.50
CA ASP A 358 5.87 7.63 -27.45
C ASP A 358 5.61 8.22 -26.05
N GLY A 359 6.43 7.88 -25.06
CA GLY A 359 6.28 8.28 -23.66
C GLY A 359 5.10 7.65 -22.92
N GLN A 360 4.43 6.64 -23.52
CA GLN A 360 3.35 5.88 -22.91
C GLN A 360 3.88 4.68 -22.13
N TRP A 361 3.01 4.10 -21.30
CA TRP A 361 3.30 2.86 -20.57
C TRP A 361 3.00 1.65 -21.45
N HIS A 362 3.96 0.75 -21.58
CA HIS A 362 3.84 -0.50 -22.32
C HIS A 362 4.06 -1.70 -21.41
N PHE A 363 3.22 -2.72 -21.55
CA PHE A 363 3.44 -4.00 -20.91
C PHE A 363 4.48 -4.79 -21.69
N ILE A 364 5.44 -5.37 -20.99
CA ILE A 364 6.40 -6.33 -21.55
C ILE A 364 6.40 -7.64 -20.79
N GLY A 365 6.54 -8.73 -21.56
CA GLY A 365 6.70 -10.08 -21.04
C GLY A 365 7.81 -10.83 -21.77
N VAL A 366 8.64 -11.54 -21.01
CA VAL A 366 9.60 -12.52 -21.56
C VAL A 366 9.46 -13.81 -20.76
N GLN A 367 9.06 -14.89 -21.44
CA GLN A 367 8.95 -16.22 -20.86
C GLN A 367 9.93 -17.16 -21.55
N ILE A 368 10.61 -17.98 -20.77
CA ILE A 368 11.47 -19.05 -21.29
C ILE A 368 10.86 -20.40 -20.94
N ASP A 369 10.81 -21.30 -21.90
CA ASP A 369 10.57 -22.73 -21.73
C ASP A 369 11.87 -23.48 -22.02
N ILE A 370 12.47 -24.01 -20.97
CA ILE A 370 13.77 -24.69 -21.07
C ILE A 370 13.61 -26.07 -21.71
N LEU A 371 12.47 -26.74 -21.53
CA LEU A 371 12.28 -28.08 -22.10
C LEU A 371 11.99 -28.03 -23.59
N ALA A 372 11.26 -27.00 -24.03
CA ALA A 372 10.94 -26.79 -25.43
C ALA A 372 12.02 -26.01 -26.19
N ASP A 373 13.04 -25.49 -25.50
CA ASP A 373 14.02 -24.53 -26.06
C ASP A 373 13.34 -23.29 -26.69
N GLU A 374 12.22 -22.84 -26.11
CA GLU A 374 11.41 -21.74 -26.64
C GLU A 374 11.47 -20.48 -25.77
N VAL A 375 11.38 -19.32 -26.41
CA VAL A 375 11.18 -18.04 -25.73
C VAL A 375 9.94 -17.36 -26.30
N THR A 376 9.01 -17.00 -25.42
CA THR A 376 7.81 -16.24 -25.77
C THR A 376 7.92 -14.80 -25.30
N PHE A 377 7.71 -13.87 -26.23
CA PHE A 377 7.70 -12.43 -25.99
C PHE A 377 6.26 -11.89 -26.04
N ALA A 378 5.87 -11.10 -25.04
CA ALA A 378 4.61 -10.36 -25.03
C ALA A 378 4.86 -8.84 -25.00
N LEU A 379 4.05 -8.10 -25.75
CA LEU A 379 4.09 -6.63 -25.80
C LEU A 379 2.66 -6.11 -25.90
N ASP A 380 2.21 -5.40 -24.87
CA ASP A 380 0.85 -4.87 -24.77
C ASP A 380 -0.22 -5.94 -25.09
N GLN A 381 -1.30 -5.55 -25.76
CA GLN A 381 -2.40 -6.44 -26.17
C GLN A 381 -2.11 -7.20 -27.48
N ARG A 382 -0.85 -7.24 -27.94
CA ARG A 382 -0.49 -7.97 -29.17
C ARG A 382 -0.40 -9.47 -28.88
N PRO A 383 -0.72 -10.34 -29.87
CA PRO A 383 -0.46 -11.76 -29.73
C PRO A 383 1.00 -12.04 -29.37
N PRO A 384 1.30 -12.91 -28.39
CA PRO A 384 2.66 -13.26 -28.03
C PRO A 384 3.42 -13.88 -29.21
N VAL A 385 4.73 -13.63 -29.28
CA VAL A 385 5.62 -14.16 -30.32
C VAL A 385 6.56 -15.17 -29.69
N THR A 386 6.45 -16.44 -30.08
CA THR A 386 7.37 -17.50 -29.67
C THR A 386 8.47 -17.68 -30.71
N VAL A 387 9.70 -17.80 -30.23
CA VAL A 387 10.91 -18.00 -31.05
C VAL A 387 11.67 -19.19 -30.48
N GLU A 388 12.03 -20.14 -31.34
CA GLU A 388 12.98 -21.21 -31.00
C GLU A 388 14.34 -20.60 -30.67
N THR A 389 14.94 -21.00 -29.56
CA THR A 389 16.29 -20.58 -29.20
C THR A 389 17.33 -21.54 -29.78
N PRO A 390 18.46 -21.04 -30.30
CA PRO A 390 19.56 -21.90 -30.69
C PRO A 390 20.03 -22.70 -29.46
N THR A 391 19.91 -24.02 -29.53
CA THR A 391 20.19 -24.96 -28.44
C THR A 391 21.57 -24.70 -27.83
N ALA A 392 21.65 -24.39 -26.53
CA ALA A 392 22.92 -24.23 -25.82
C ALA A 392 22.94 -24.83 -24.40
N ALA A 393 21.99 -25.71 -24.05
CA ALA A 393 21.79 -26.10 -22.66
C ALA A 393 21.30 -27.57 -22.50
N PRO A 394 22.13 -28.50 -21.97
CA PRO A 394 21.69 -29.86 -21.60
C PRO A 394 20.92 -29.89 -20.26
N TYR A 395 20.00 -28.96 -20.00
CA TYR A 395 19.38 -28.81 -18.67
C TYR A 395 17.89 -29.07 -18.65
N ASN A 396 17.43 -29.70 -17.57
CA ASN A 396 16.01 -29.93 -17.34
C ASN A 396 15.39 -28.87 -16.42
N GLU A 397 16.19 -28.06 -15.70
CA GLU A 397 15.72 -27.14 -14.64
C GLU A 397 16.74 -26.01 -14.37
N ILE A 398 16.30 -24.78 -13.99
CA ILE A 398 17.18 -23.70 -13.46
C ILE A 398 16.87 -23.46 -11.97
N CYS A 399 17.91 -23.22 -11.17
CA CYS A 399 17.83 -22.73 -9.79
C CYS A 399 18.71 -21.48 -9.64
N PRO A 400 18.18 -20.25 -9.86
CA PRO A 400 19.00 -19.06 -9.71
C PRO A 400 19.28 -18.86 -8.21
N SER A 401 20.56 -18.92 -7.84
CA SER A 401 21.01 -18.50 -6.50
C SER A 401 20.96 -16.97 -6.34
N ARG A 402 21.06 -16.24 -7.46
CA ARG A 402 21.10 -14.78 -7.51
C ARG A 402 20.31 -14.24 -8.70
N VAL A 403 19.51 -13.20 -8.49
CA VAL A 403 18.86 -12.40 -9.52
C VAL A 403 19.33 -10.97 -9.41
N VAL A 404 19.96 -10.46 -10.47
CA VAL A 404 20.35 -9.05 -10.59
C VAL A 404 19.35 -8.38 -11.50
N PHE A 405 18.68 -7.34 -11.02
CA PHE A 405 17.77 -6.52 -11.81
C PHE A 405 18.46 -5.20 -12.15
N THR A 406 18.35 -4.75 -13.41
CA THR A 406 18.82 -3.43 -13.84
C THR A 406 17.71 -2.70 -14.60
N ALA A 407 17.45 -1.43 -14.26
CA ALA A 407 16.57 -0.55 -15.03
C ALA A 407 17.20 0.82 -15.27
N TRP A 408 16.99 1.33 -16.48
CA TRP A 408 17.41 2.66 -16.94
C TRP A 408 16.24 3.48 -17.51
N ALA A 409 15.03 2.91 -17.54
CA ALA A 409 13.78 3.57 -17.91
C ALA A 409 12.78 3.46 -16.75
N PRO A 410 11.79 4.36 -16.64
CA PRO A 410 10.71 4.20 -15.68
C PRO A 410 10.01 2.86 -15.88
N PHE A 411 9.83 2.13 -14.79
CA PHE A 411 9.18 0.82 -14.77
C PHE A 411 8.18 0.73 -13.62
N ALA A 412 7.21 -0.16 -13.71
CA ALA A 412 6.25 -0.48 -12.66
C ALA A 412 5.89 -1.97 -12.71
N GLU A 413 5.46 -2.50 -11.57
CA GLU A 413 4.99 -3.90 -11.43
C GLU A 413 5.96 -4.91 -12.06
N LEU A 414 7.20 -4.96 -11.60
CA LEU A 414 8.13 -6.01 -12.01
C LEU A 414 7.79 -7.30 -11.29
N HIS A 415 7.39 -8.33 -12.03
CA HIS A 415 7.16 -9.69 -11.55
C HIS A 415 8.18 -10.66 -12.14
N VAL A 416 8.72 -11.53 -11.29
CA VAL A 416 9.47 -12.71 -11.72
C VAL A 416 8.77 -13.94 -11.17
N THR A 417 8.24 -14.78 -12.05
CA THR A 417 7.44 -15.95 -11.69
C THR A 417 7.95 -17.22 -12.40
N SER A 418 7.45 -18.37 -11.94
CA SER A 418 7.64 -19.68 -12.56
C SER A 418 6.29 -20.25 -13.01
N ASP A 419 5.45 -19.40 -13.59
CA ASP A 419 4.10 -19.76 -14.00
C ASP A 419 4.08 -20.85 -15.08
N PRO A 420 3.00 -21.64 -15.16
CA PRO A 420 2.74 -22.51 -16.31
C PRO A 420 2.77 -21.75 -17.64
N LEU A 421 3.12 -22.44 -18.72
CA LEU A 421 3.22 -21.83 -20.06
C LEU A 421 1.90 -21.22 -20.54
N ASP A 422 0.79 -21.83 -20.14
CA ASP A 422 -0.58 -21.46 -20.48
C ASP A 422 -1.18 -20.41 -19.53
N ALA A 423 -0.46 -20.03 -18.47
CA ALA A 423 -0.95 -18.98 -17.57
C ALA A 423 -1.10 -17.66 -18.35
N PRO A 424 -2.23 -16.95 -18.23
CA PRO A 424 -2.46 -15.70 -18.95
C PRO A 424 -1.37 -14.68 -18.62
N TRP A 425 -1.09 -13.73 -19.51
CA TRP A 425 -0.18 -12.61 -19.23
C TRP A 425 -0.83 -11.61 -18.28
N LEU A 426 -0.04 -10.91 -17.47
CA LEU A 426 -0.55 -10.09 -16.38
C LEU A 426 -1.44 -8.95 -16.90
N ASN A 427 -1.12 -8.40 -18.07
CA ASN A 427 -1.92 -7.37 -18.73
C ASN A 427 -3.20 -7.88 -19.44
N THR A 428 -3.37 -9.20 -19.54
CA THR A 428 -4.60 -9.82 -20.09
C THR A 428 -5.59 -10.22 -19.00
N VAL A 429 -5.15 -10.28 -17.75
CA VAL A 429 -6.04 -10.51 -16.60
C VAL A 429 -6.72 -9.18 -16.26
N PRO A 430 -8.07 -9.10 -16.31
CA PRO A 430 -8.76 -7.88 -15.91
C PRO A 430 -8.43 -7.53 -14.46
N PHE A 431 -7.96 -6.32 -14.24
CA PHE A 431 -7.64 -5.81 -12.92
C PHE A 431 -8.36 -4.49 -12.68
N THR A 432 -9.05 -4.40 -11.54
CA THR A 432 -9.63 -3.15 -11.05
C THR A 432 -8.90 -2.77 -9.76
N PRO A 433 -8.23 -1.61 -9.70
CA PRO A 433 -7.57 -1.13 -8.49
C PRO A 433 -8.54 -1.06 -7.30
N GLY A 434 -8.17 -1.69 -6.19
CA GLY A 434 -8.87 -1.55 -4.92
C GLY A 434 -8.54 -0.24 -4.19
N ALA A 435 -7.48 0.45 -4.62
CA ALA A 435 -7.02 1.70 -4.03
C ALA A 435 -6.52 2.70 -5.09
N ARG A 436 -6.60 3.99 -4.76
CA ARG A 436 -6.05 5.12 -5.52
C ARG A 436 -5.16 5.94 -4.60
N LEU A 437 -3.88 6.04 -4.94
CA LEU A 437 -2.89 6.67 -4.08
C LEU A 437 -2.28 7.87 -4.77
N ASP A 438 -2.36 9.04 -4.14
CA ASP A 438 -1.49 10.15 -4.47
C ASP A 438 -0.06 9.86 -3.95
N PRO A 439 0.98 10.37 -4.64
CA PRO A 439 2.36 10.26 -4.16
C PRO A 439 2.51 10.95 -2.80
N SER A 440 2.95 10.23 -1.77
CA SER A 440 3.27 10.81 -0.47
C SER A 440 4.42 11.83 -0.56
N VAL A 441 4.31 12.91 0.22
CA VAL A 441 5.42 13.88 0.39
C VAL A 441 6.42 13.44 1.48
N LEU A 442 6.08 12.41 2.25
CA LEU A 442 6.96 11.85 3.28
C LEU A 442 8.08 11.07 2.61
N THR A 443 9.29 11.65 2.67
CA THR A 443 10.51 10.91 2.35
C THR A 443 11.05 10.31 3.65
N LEU A 444 11.13 8.98 3.66
CA LEU A 444 11.60 8.21 4.81
C LEU A 444 13.06 7.88 4.60
N ASP A 445 13.84 7.76 5.68
CA ASP A 445 15.17 7.18 5.67
C ASP A 445 15.12 5.66 5.90
N ALA A 446 14.21 5.20 6.77
CA ALA A 446 13.92 3.79 6.97
C ALA A 446 12.49 3.53 7.45
N VAL A 447 12.03 2.29 7.30
CA VAL A 447 10.88 1.75 8.04
C VAL A 447 11.41 1.07 9.31
N VAL A 448 11.09 1.66 10.47
CA VAL A 448 11.61 1.24 11.78
C VAL A 448 10.52 0.73 12.73
N GLU A 449 9.31 0.49 12.22
CA GLU A 449 8.20 -0.06 12.99
C GLU A 449 8.47 -1.52 13.35
N ARG A 450 8.60 -1.78 14.65
CA ARG A 450 9.01 -3.08 15.20
C ARG A 450 7.83 -3.98 15.51
N GLU A 451 6.68 -3.37 15.79
CA GLU A 451 5.53 -4.09 16.30
C GLU A 451 4.44 -4.19 15.24
N PRO A 452 3.72 -5.33 15.18
CA PRO A 452 2.56 -5.44 14.32
C PRO A 452 1.47 -4.47 14.75
N ARG A 453 0.83 -3.78 13.79
CA ARG A 453 -0.20 -2.77 14.06
C ARG A 453 -1.44 -2.98 13.24
N GLU A 454 -2.59 -2.54 13.77
CA GLU A 454 -3.82 -2.50 12.99
C GLU A 454 -3.66 -1.54 11.80
N ALA A 455 -4.03 -2.02 10.60
CA ALA A 455 -3.69 -1.33 9.36
C ALA A 455 -4.33 0.06 9.23
N TRP A 456 -5.58 0.23 9.69
CA TRP A 456 -6.21 1.56 9.67
C TRP A 456 -5.48 2.56 10.58
N ALA A 457 -5.10 2.16 11.79
CA ALA A 457 -4.37 3.00 12.72
C ALA A 457 -3.00 3.41 12.17
N LEU A 458 -2.28 2.47 11.55
CA LEU A 458 -1.01 2.76 10.89
C LEU A 458 -1.17 3.71 9.70
N LEU A 459 -2.14 3.46 8.82
CA LEU A 459 -2.41 4.33 7.67
C LEU A 459 -2.87 5.73 8.11
N SER A 460 -3.67 5.82 9.18
CA SER A 460 -4.14 7.10 9.73
C SER A 460 -2.99 7.92 10.29
N GLU A 461 -2.04 7.30 11.00
CA GLU A 461 -0.85 7.97 11.53
C GLU A 461 0.09 8.45 10.41
N ILE A 462 0.27 7.65 9.35
CA ILE A 462 1.02 8.05 8.15
C ILE A 462 0.34 9.24 7.47
N ALA A 463 -0.99 9.18 7.32
CA ALA A 463 -1.76 10.26 6.71
C ALA A 463 -1.65 11.55 7.54
N ALA A 464 -1.74 11.46 8.87
CA ALA A 464 -1.58 12.59 9.78
C ALA A 464 -0.18 13.24 9.64
N ALA A 465 0.87 12.44 9.44
CA ALA A 465 2.24 12.94 9.29
C ALA A 465 2.44 13.88 8.09
N GLU A 466 1.60 13.81 7.06
CA GLU A 466 1.63 14.71 5.90
C GLU A 466 0.33 15.45 5.64
N GLN A 467 -0.62 15.39 6.58
CA GLN A 467 -1.95 16.00 6.45
C GLN A 467 -2.72 15.50 5.23
N ALA A 468 -2.55 14.22 4.90
CA ALA A 468 -3.31 13.54 3.89
C ALA A 468 -4.73 13.22 4.39
N VAL A 469 -5.60 12.93 3.43
CA VAL A 469 -6.92 12.37 3.65
C VAL A 469 -6.92 10.91 3.22
N ILE A 470 -7.37 10.03 4.10
CA ILE A 470 -7.61 8.62 3.78
C ILE A 470 -9.06 8.22 4.02
N GLY A 471 -9.57 7.28 3.21
CA GLY A 471 -10.91 6.73 3.41
C GLY A 471 -11.36 5.92 2.21
N PHE A 472 -12.57 5.36 2.28
CA PHE A 472 -13.20 4.69 1.15
C PHE A 472 -14.18 5.64 0.46
N ASP A 473 -14.16 5.66 -0.86
CA ASP A 473 -15.23 6.29 -1.62
C ASP A 473 -16.51 5.45 -1.57
N GLU A 474 -17.59 5.98 -2.14
CA GLU A 474 -18.88 5.31 -2.11
C GLU A 474 -18.88 4.00 -2.91
N ASP A 475 -17.93 3.78 -3.82
CA ASP A 475 -17.75 2.54 -4.59
C ASP A 475 -16.90 1.49 -3.84
N GLY A 476 -16.40 1.83 -2.64
CA GLY A 476 -15.57 0.95 -1.83
C GLY A 476 -14.11 0.91 -2.27
N VAL A 477 -13.66 1.91 -3.05
CA VAL A 477 -12.25 2.07 -3.42
C VAL A 477 -11.55 2.93 -2.36
N PHE A 478 -10.43 2.44 -1.83
CA PHE A 478 -9.63 3.20 -0.89
C PHE A 478 -8.96 4.38 -1.59
N ALA A 479 -8.96 5.56 -0.99
CA ALA A 479 -8.29 6.75 -1.50
C ALA A 479 -7.26 7.24 -0.48
N TYR A 480 -6.03 7.46 -0.93
CA TYR A 480 -4.99 8.22 -0.22
C TYR A 480 -4.78 9.52 -0.97
N ARG A 481 -5.19 10.65 -0.39
CA ARG A 481 -5.10 11.97 -1.01
C ARG A 481 -4.13 12.82 -0.21
N ASN A 482 -2.98 13.14 -0.79
CA ASN A 482 -1.97 13.91 -0.08
C ASN A 482 -2.41 15.38 0.09
N ARG A 483 -1.72 16.12 0.94
CA ARG A 483 -2.00 17.55 1.13
C ARG A 483 -1.85 18.36 -0.15
N THR A 484 -0.85 18.05 -0.99
CA THR A 484 -0.57 18.87 -2.19
C THR A 484 -1.76 18.90 -3.14
N ARG A 485 -2.49 17.79 -3.29
CA ARG A 485 -3.77 17.74 -4.02
C ARG A 485 -4.86 18.61 -3.41
N LEU A 486 -4.94 18.69 -2.09
CA LEU A 486 -5.97 19.44 -1.36
C LEU A 486 -5.68 20.95 -1.36
N THR A 487 -4.41 21.32 -1.51
CA THR A 487 -3.99 22.72 -1.63
C THR A 487 -3.86 23.19 -3.07
N ASP A 488 -3.62 22.29 -4.02
CA ASP A 488 -3.53 22.64 -5.44
C ASP A 488 -4.93 22.96 -5.99
N ARG A 489 -5.08 24.24 -6.33
CA ARG A 489 -6.36 24.78 -6.79
C ARG A 489 -6.79 24.24 -8.16
N ASP A 490 -5.83 23.83 -8.98
CA ASP A 490 -6.10 23.25 -10.30
C ASP A 490 -6.31 21.73 -10.23
N ALA A 491 -5.84 21.09 -9.15
CA ALA A 491 -6.02 19.66 -8.92
C ALA A 491 -7.49 19.27 -8.69
N VAL A 492 -8.32 20.18 -8.17
CA VAL A 492 -9.78 19.97 -8.02
C VAL A 492 -10.53 21.21 -8.46
N ARG A 493 -11.41 21.11 -9.45
CA ARG A 493 -12.24 22.25 -9.87
C ARG A 493 -13.47 22.39 -8.96
N VAL A 494 -14.04 23.59 -8.90
CA VAL A 494 -15.36 23.76 -8.28
C VAL A 494 -16.37 22.91 -9.05
N VAL A 495 -17.00 21.96 -8.35
CA VAL A 495 -17.90 20.99 -8.98
C VAL A 495 -19.36 21.43 -8.94
N ARG A 496 -19.73 22.30 -7.99
CA ARG A 496 -21.11 22.80 -7.83
C ARG A 496 -21.12 24.17 -7.15
N THR A 497 -22.10 24.99 -7.53
CA THR A 497 -22.50 26.18 -6.77
C THR A 497 -23.75 25.84 -5.97
N LEU A 498 -23.69 26.06 -4.66
CA LEU A 498 -24.79 25.92 -3.71
C LEU A 498 -25.30 27.32 -3.37
N SER A 499 -26.56 27.61 -3.66
CA SER A 499 -27.18 28.90 -3.33
C SER A 499 -28.48 28.76 -2.57
N ALA A 500 -28.88 29.81 -1.84
CA ALA A 500 -30.19 29.91 -1.17
C ALA A 500 -31.36 29.63 -2.11
N GLU A 501 -31.28 30.10 -3.36
CA GLU A 501 -32.32 29.88 -4.37
C GLU A 501 -32.44 28.42 -4.85
N SER A 502 -31.36 27.64 -4.79
CA SER A 502 -31.26 26.37 -5.52
C SER A 502 -31.06 25.13 -4.64
N ALA A 503 -30.44 25.30 -3.48
CA ALA A 503 -29.95 24.17 -2.70
C ALA A 503 -29.98 24.41 -1.19
N ILE A 504 -29.58 25.59 -0.71
CA ILE A 504 -29.39 25.86 0.72
C ILE A 504 -30.75 26.02 1.40
N THR A 505 -30.97 25.26 2.47
CA THR A 505 -32.17 25.31 3.31
C THR A 505 -31.90 25.83 4.71
N ASP A 506 -30.67 25.64 5.21
CA ASP A 506 -30.20 26.16 6.49
C ASP A 506 -28.67 26.31 6.46
N LEU A 507 -28.13 27.26 7.23
CA LEU A 507 -26.71 27.61 7.20
C LEU A 507 -26.26 28.25 8.53
N ASP A 508 -25.33 27.61 9.23
CA ASP A 508 -24.59 28.22 10.34
C ASP A 508 -23.16 28.58 9.91
N ALA A 509 -22.64 29.72 10.38
CA ALA A 509 -21.25 30.09 10.15
C ALA A 509 -20.64 30.82 11.34
N GLU A 510 -19.35 30.57 11.59
CA GLU A 510 -18.63 31.09 12.75
C GLU A 510 -17.19 31.50 12.39
N VAL A 511 -16.73 32.61 12.98
CA VAL A 511 -15.32 33.01 13.03
C VAL A 511 -14.90 33.09 14.50
N ALA A 512 -13.83 32.38 14.88
CA ALA A 512 -13.33 32.39 16.26
C ALA A 512 -11.82 32.57 16.30
N ILE A 513 -11.33 33.32 17.31
CA ILE A 513 -9.89 33.55 17.54
C ILE A 513 -9.17 32.26 17.98
N ASP A 514 -9.90 31.35 18.63
CA ASP A 514 -9.40 30.04 19.08
C ASP A 514 -8.95 29.15 17.92
N ARG A 515 -9.22 29.56 16.67
CA ARG A 515 -8.77 28.90 15.43
C ARG A 515 -7.43 29.42 14.89
N VAL A 516 -6.85 30.47 15.48
CA VAL A 516 -5.59 31.05 15.02
C VAL A 516 -4.41 30.25 15.60
N ARG A 517 -3.45 29.84 14.77
CA ARG A 517 -2.14 29.32 15.19
C ARG A 517 -1.06 29.99 14.36
N ASN A 518 -0.37 30.96 14.96
CA ASN A 518 0.65 31.77 14.29
C ASN A 518 2.09 31.44 14.74
N VAL A 519 2.25 30.46 15.63
CA VAL A 519 3.53 29.85 15.97
C VAL A 519 3.38 28.33 15.84
N VAL A 520 3.82 27.75 14.73
CA VAL A 520 3.66 26.32 14.46
C VAL A 520 4.98 25.59 14.68
N THR A 521 4.97 24.53 15.48
CA THR A 521 6.11 23.64 15.71
C THR A 521 5.78 22.23 15.24
N VAL A 522 6.53 21.72 14.26
CA VAL A 522 6.41 20.33 13.77
C VAL A 522 7.69 19.58 14.12
N PRO A 523 7.62 18.53 14.95
CA PRO A 523 8.76 17.66 15.22
C PRO A 523 9.07 16.71 14.05
N TYR A 524 10.35 16.45 13.83
CA TYR A 524 10.82 15.30 13.03
C TYR A 524 11.69 14.38 13.89
N THR A 525 11.70 13.09 13.59
CA THR A 525 12.45 12.05 14.29
C THR A 525 13.54 11.52 13.38
N PRO A 526 14.79 12.01 13.50
CA PRO A 526 15.87 11.58 12.62
C PRO A 526 16.10 10.07 12.75
N VAL A 527 16.18 9.39 11.61
CA VAL A 527 16.61 8.00 11.55
C VAL A 527 18.01 7.96 10.96
N VAL A 528 18.99 7.70 11.80
CA VAL A 528 20.40 7.63 11.41
C VAL A 528 20.75 6.17 11.20
N MET A 529 21.17 5.84 9.99
CA MET A 529 21.84 4.57 9.75
C MET A 529 23.29 4.70 10.18
N ASP A 530 23.81 3.66 10.84
CA ASP A 530 25.22 3.57 11.22
C ASP A 530 26.07 3.39 9.95
N THR A 531 26.29 4.50 9.24
CA THR A 531 26.77 4.54 7.85
C THR A 531 28.22 4.95 7.72
N ALA A 532 28.87 5.29 8.84
CA ALA A 532 30.31 5.54 8.90
C ALA A 532 31.14 4.30 8.53
N VAL A 533 30.51 3.12 8.45
CA VAL A 533 31.19 1.90 8.06
C VAL A 533 30.31 1.10 7.08
N GLN A 534 30.82 0.80 5.89
CA GLN A 534 30.31 -0.32 5.06
C GLN A 534 30.60 -1.69 5.71
N VAL A 535 30.89 -1.70 7.00
CA VAL A 535 31.15 -2.89 7.79
C VAL A 535 29.82 -3.18 8.47
N ARG A 536 29.22 -4.31 8.09
CA ARG A 536 28.13 -4.93 8.85
C ARG A 536 28.48 -4.85 10.34
N THR A 537 27.55 -4.62 11.23
CA THR A 537 27.79 -4.74 12.68
C THR A 537 27.12 -6.01 13.17
N TRP A 538 27.54 -6.56 14.30
CA TRP A 538 26.69 -7.54 14.98
C TRP A 538 25.43 -6.82 15.46
N VAL A 539 24.29 -7.19 14.87
CA VAL A 539 22.97 -6.67 15.23
C VAL A 539 22.29 -7.50 16.31
N TYR A 540 22.84 -8.70 16.54
CA TYR A 540 22.47 -9.59 17.62
C TYR A 540 23.68 -10.43 18.01
N GLU A 541 23.89 -10.60 19.31
CA GLU A 541 24.86 -11.51 19.88
C GLU A 541 24.25 -12.17 21.12
N THR A 542 24.51 -13.46 21.33
CA THR A 542 24.11 -14.15 22.56
C THR A 542 25.19 -15.11 23.06
N ARG A 543 25.19 -15.31 24.38
CA ARG A 543 25.97 -16.34 25.09
C ARG A 543 25.08 -17.48 25.58
N ASP A 544 23.79 -17.46 25.24
CA ASP A 544 22.84 -18.45 25.71
C ASP A 544 23.23 -19.84 25.20
N LEU A 545 23.12 -20.81 26.09
CA LEU A 545 23.42 -22.20 25.80
C LEU A 545 22.21 -22.84 25.11
N HIS A 546 22.35 -23.14 23.83
CA HIS A 546 21.41 -23.92 23.04
C HIS A 546 22.01 -25.28 22.74
N THR A 547 21.24 -26.35 22.94
CA THR A 547 21.62 -27.71 22.51
C THR A 547 21.00 -27.98 21.14
N VAL A 548 21.84 -28.35 20.17
CA VAL A 548 21.45 -28.79 18.82
C VAL A 548 21.57 -30.32 18.80
N PRO A 549 20.46 -31.07 18.82
CA PRO A 549 20.50 -32.52 18.89
C PRO A 549 21.28 -33.16 17.73
N ALA A 550 21.84 -34.34 17.94
CA ALA A 550 22.44 -35.17 16.89
C ALA A 550 21.48 -35.35 15.71
N ASN A 551 21.97 -35.12 14.48
CA ASN A 551 21.15 -35.12 13.25
C ASN A 551 19.88 -34.25 13.34
N GLY A 552 19.92 -33.23 14.20
CA GLY A 552 18.78 -32.42 14.59
C GLY A 552 18.88 -30.97 14.14
N THR A 553 17.87 -30.20 14.52
CA THR A 553 17.78 -28.76 14.23
C THR A 553 17.29 -28.03 15.47
N VAL A 554 17.84 -26.85 15.73
CA VAL A 554 17.30 -25.90 16.70
C VAL A 554 16.97 -24.58 16.01
N GLU A 555 15.94 -23.90 16.52
CA GLU A 555 15.61 -22.55 16.10
C GLU A 555 15.75 -21.60 17.28
N VAL A 556 16.46 -20.50 17.04
CA VAL A 556 16.70 -19.44 18.02
C VAL A 556 15.96 -18.20 17.55
N TRP A 557 15.07 -17.71 18.41
CA TRP A 557 14.34 -16.46 18.20
C TRP A 557 15.06 -15.36 18.95
N ALA A 558 15.33 -14.26 18.26
CA ALA A 558 16.08 -13.15 18.79
C ALA A 558 15.36 -11.82 18.51
N SER A 559 15.52 -10.88 19.44
CA SER A 559 14.98 -9.52 19.32
C SER A 559 16.15 -8.53 19.39
N PRO A 560 16.63 -8.04 18.25
CA PRO A 560 17.68 -7.03 18.19
C PRO A 560 17.34 -5.80 19.05
N GLU A 561 18.35 -5.19 19.66
CA GLU A 561 18.15 -3.99 20.48
C GLU A 561 17.68 -2.80 19.62
N ARG A 562 18.19 -2.73 18.39
CA ARG A 562 17.93 -1.67 17.42
C ARG A 562 17.12 -2.18 16.24
N PRO A 563 16.25 -1.35 15.63
CA PRO A 563 15.55 -1.69 14.40
C PRO A 563 16.51 -2.18 13.31
N LEU A 564 16.21 -3.33 12.74
CA LEU A 564 16.99 -3.90 11.65
C LEU A 564 16.65 -3.22 10.31
N ALA A 565 17.71 -2.89 9.59
CA ALA A 565 17.66 -2.35 8.23
C ALA A 565 18.03 -3.41 7.19
N ASP A 566 18.98 -4.27 7.53
CA ASP A 566 19.50 -5.34 6.70
C ASP A 566 20.10 -6.43 7.60
N VAL A 567 20.15 -7.66 7.12
CA VAL A 567 20.75 -8.80 7.81
C VAL A 567 21.65 -9.54 6.83
N ASP A 568 22.80 -9.98 7.31
CA ASP A 568 23.69 -10.81 6.54
C ASP A 568 23.11 -12.20 6.34
N LEU A 569 22.83 -12.49 5.07
CA LEU A 569 22.26 -13.75 4.59
C LEU A 569 23.24 -14.51 3.68
N ASP A 570 24.40 -13.91 3.35
CA ASP A 570 25.33 -14.41 2.32
C ASP A 570 26.23 -15.55 2.82
N GLY A 571 26.11 -15.93 4.10
CA GLY A 571 26.81 -17.05 4.69
C GLY A 571 26.99 -16.90 6.19
N TYR A 572 27.57 -17.93 6.80
CA TYR A 572 27.95 -17.91 8.21
C TYR A 572 29.36 -18.50 8.37
N ALA A 573 30.06 -18.06 9.41
CA ALA A 573 31.31 -18.68 9.83
C ALA A 573 31.06 -19.62 11.02
N VAL A 574 31.68 -20.80 11.00
CA VAL A 574 31.89 -21.55 12.25
C VAL A 574 33.28 -21.17 12.77
N THR A 575 33.33 -20.43 13.87
CA THR A 575 34.60 -19.91 14.42
C THR A 575 34.51 -19.78 15.94
N GLU A 576 35.65 -19.89 16.61
CA GLU A 576 35.78 -19.62 18.05
C GLU A 576 35.86 -18.11 18.35
N GLN A 577 36.51 -17.36 17.45
CA GLN A 577 36.68 -15.92 17.54
C GLN A 577 36.33 -15.28 16.20
N PRO A 578 35.29 -14.42 16.14
CA PRO A 578 34.99 -13.70 14.93
C PRO A 578 35.93 -12.49 14.81
N ASN A 579 36.77 -12.47 13.77
CA ASN A 579 37.71 -11.36 13.51
C ASN A 579 37.06 -10.16 12.81
N PHE A 580 35.88 -10.37 12.23
CA PHE A 580 35.07 -9.36 11.56
C PHE A 580 33.60 -9.66 11.78
N PRO A 581 32.72 -8.65 11.67
CA PRO A 581 31.28 -8.81 11.82
C PRO A 581 30.66 -9.50 10.60
N ASN A 582 30.90 -10.81 10.53
CA ASN A 582 30.14 -11.76 9.74
C ASN A 582 29.17 -12.48 10.67
N THR A 583 28.06 -12.98 10.13
CA THR A 583 27.20 -13.92 10.86
C THR A 583 28.02 -15.16 11.23
N TYR A 584 27.94 -15.61 12.49
CA TYR A 584 28.73 -16.73 12.97
C TYR A 584 28.02 -17.54 14.05
N VAL A 585 28.46 -18.79 14.19
CA VAL A 585 28.14 -19.66 15.32
C VAL A 585 29.40 -20.35 15.84
N THR A 586 29.49 -20.53 17.15
CA THR A 586 30.48 -21.39 17.80
C THR A 586 29.76 -22.57 18.43
N LEU A 587 30.15 -23.78 18.05
CA LEU A 587 29.56 -25.01 18.56
C LEU A 587 30.62 -25.90 19.22
N SER A 588 30.22 -26.60 20.28
CA SER A 588 31.05 -27.54 21.02
C SER A 588 30.30 -28.83 21.34
N ARG A 589 31.01 -29.95 21.49
CA ARG A 589 30.44 -31.21 22.01
C ARG A 589 30.13 -31.17 23.50
N THR A 590 30.71 -30.21 24.21
CA THR A 590 30.55 -30.06 25.67
C THR A 590 29.86 -28.74 25.96
N PRO A 591 28.92 -28.68 26.91
CA PRO A 591 28.30 -27.43 27.35
C PRO A 591 29.32 -26.37 27.82
N GLU A 592 30.50 -26.78 28.27
CA GLU A 592 31.58 -25.91 28.74
C GLU A 592 32.42 -25.30 27.59
N GLY A 593 32.16 -25.67 26.33
CA GLY A 593 32.83 -25.08 25.18
C GLY A 593 34.28 -25.51 24.95
N THR A 594 34.71 -26.66 25.52
CA THR A 594 36.10 -27.14 25.47
C THR A 594 36.42 -28.01 24.24
N GLN A 595 35.42 -28.56 23.58
CA GLN A 595 35.56 -29.43 22.40
C GLN A 595 34.86 -28.82 21.20
N LEU A 596 35.49 -27.85 20.54
CA LEU A 596 34.87 -27.13 19.41
C LEU A 596 34.68 -28.03 18.18
N VAL A 597 33.64 -27.74 17.40
CA VAL A 597 33.27 -28.46 16.18
C VAL A 597 33.03 -27.46 15.05
N PHE A 598 33.62 -27.71 13.89
CA PHE A 598 33.64 -26.79 12.75
C PHE A 598 33.02 -27.37 11.47
N ASP A 599 32.63 -28.64 11.47
CA ASP A 599 32.16 -29.41 10.32
C ASP A 599 30.74 -29.99 10.51
N ASN A 600 30.08 -30.32 9.39
CA ASN A 600 28.71 -30.85 9.33
C ASN A 600 27.68 -30.01 10.09
N ILE A 601 27.82 -28.68 10.00
CA ILE A 601 26.92 -27.71 10.60
C ILE A 601 26.27 -26.91 9.47
N THR A 602 25.08 -26.36 9.71
CA THR A 602 24.49 -25.31 8.87
C THR A 602 23.81 -24.30 9.77
N MET A 603 24.16 -23.02 9.67
CA MET A 603 23.41 -21.93 10.29
C MET A 603 22.80 -21.06 9.19
N THR A 604 21.54 -20.71 9.35
CA THR A 604 20.84 -19.81 8.44
C THR A 604 19.96 -18.85 9.23
N VAL A 605 19.92 -17.58 8.84
CA VAL A 605 18.85 -16.68 9.26
C VAL A 605 17.68 -16.97 8.32
N VAL A 606 16.64 -17.64 8.85
CA VAL A 606 15.53 -18.17 8.04
C VAL A 606 14.38 -17.18 7.90
N ALA A 607 14.28 -16.21 8.80
CA ALA A 607 13.34 -15.10 8.69
C ALA A 607 13.82 -13.93 9.54
N TRP A 608 13.49 -12.71 9.13
CA TRP A 608 13.67 -11.54 9.95
C TRP A 608 12.61 -10.47 9.67
N THR A 609 12.37 -9.63 10.66
CA THR A 609 11.60 -8.39 10.57
C THR A 609 12.41 -7.26 11.21
N VAL A 610 11.90 -6.03 11.20
CA VAL A 610 12.54 -4.89 11.88
C VAL A 610 12.89 -5.20 13.35
N GLY A 611 12.05 -5.98 14.05
CA GLY A 611 12.18 -6.23 15.48
C GLY A 611 12.56 -7.66 15.86
N THR A 612 12.60 -8.61 14.91
CA THR A 612 12.79 -10.04 15.21
C THR A 612 13.69 -10.75 14.21
N LEU A 613 14.44 -11.73 14.69
CA LEU A 613 15.28 -12.64 13.93
C LEU A 613 14.87 -14.08 14.27
N ARG A 614 14.83 -14.95 13.26
CA ARG A 614 14.72 -16.40 13.42
C ARG A 614 15.95 -17.04 12.81
N ILE A 615 16.77 -17.65 13.65
CA ILE A 615 18.02 -18.31 13.29
C ILE A 615 17.77 -19.81 13.38
N ARG A 616 18.18 -20.57 12.36
CA ARG A 616 18.13 -22.02 12.35
C ARG A 616 19.55 -22.57 12.36
N ILE A 617 19.81 -23.53 13.23
CA ILE A 617 21.08 -24.25 13.28
C ILE A 617 20.77 -25.74 13.10
N VAL A 618 21.38 -26.35 12.09
CA VAL A 618 21.27 -27.77 11.75
C VAL A 618 22.59 -28.45 12.11
N ASN A 619 22.49 -29.57 12.82
CA ASN A 619 23.61 -30.41 13.18
C ASN A 619 23.53 -31.72 12.39
N GLY A 620 24.46 -31.93 11.45
CA GLY A 620 24.58 -33.17 10.69
C GLY A 620 25.46 -34.24 11.36
N ASN A 621 25.93 -33.98 12.59
CA ASN A 621 26.74 -34.94 13.34
C ASN A 621 25.88 -35.94 14.12
N ALA A 622 26.45 -37.10 14.41
CA ALA A 622 25.81 -38.16 15.20
C ALA A 622 25.83 -37.94 16.72
N PHE A 623 26.20 -36.73 17.18
CA PHE A 623 26.28 -36.33 18.58
C PHE A 623 25.71 -34.93 18.75
N ASP A 624 25.24 -34.62 19.96
CA ASP A 624 24.71 -33.30 20.29
C ASP A 624 25.80 -32.23 20.24
N LEU A 625 25.41 -31.03 19.81
CA LEU A 625 26.25 -29.84 19.84
C LEU A 625 25.64 -28.81 20.78
N HIS A 626 26.47 -27.95 21.34
CA HIS A 626 26.08 -26.87 22.22
C HIS A 626 26.65 -25.54 21.70
N THR A 627 25.86 -24.47 21.69
CA THR A 627 26.36 -23.11 21.41
C THR A 627 27.20 -22.61 22.60
N ALA A 628 28.44 -23.06 22.65
CA ALA A 628 29.37 -22.87 23.78
C ALA A 628 30.80 -22.67 23.29
N ASN A 629 31.54 -21.80 23.97
CA ASN A 629 32.99 -21.64 23.80
C ASN A 629 33.64 -21.34 25.16
N SER A 630 34.91 -21.71 25.31
CA SER A 630 35.68 -21.44 26.54
C SER A 630 36.35 -20.06 26.54
N ALA A 631 36.32 -19.36 25.40
CA ALA A 631 36.99 -18.08 25.19
C ALA A 631 36.18 -16.85 25.68
N GLY A 632 34.92 -17.04 26.10
CA GLY A 632 34.07 -16.00 26.69
C GLY A 632 33.39 -15.06 25.68
N PHE A 633 33.54 -15.33 24.38
CA PHE A 633 32.86 -14.61 23.31
C PHE A 633 31.39 -15.06 23.20
N PRO A 634 30.50 -14.24 22.64
CA PRO A 634 29.19 -14.72 22.21
C PRO A 634 29.32 -15.94 21.29
N THR A 635 28.35 -16.85 21.34
CA THR A 635 28.37 -18.13 20.61
C THR A 635 27.51 -18.09 19.37
N ILE A 636 26.63 -17.10 19.26
CA ILE A 636 25.91 -16.76 18.05
C ILE A 636 26.07 -15.26 17.86
N GLY A 637 26.48 -14.85 16.66
CA GLY A 637 26.41 -13.46 16.24
C GLY A 637 25.75 -13.36 14.87
N VAL A 638 24.84 -12.40 14.71
CA VAL A 638 24.23 -12.09 13.42
C VAL A 638 24.73 -10.74 12.97
N ALA A 639 25.35 -10.70 11.81
CA ALA A 639 25.80 -9.47 11.20
C ALA A 639 24.65 -8.81 10.42
N GLY A 640 24.65 -7.48 10.34
CA GLY A 640 23.62 -6.74 9.62
C GLY A 640 23.84 -5.24 9.69
N VAL A 641 22.80 -4.50 9.32
CA VAL A 641 22.71 -3.05 9.47
C VAL A 641 21.56 -2.76 10.42
N ALA A 642 21.82 -1.93 11.42
CA ALA A 642 20.80 -1.43 12.33
C ALA A 642 20.62 0.07 12.16
N SER A 643 19.39 0.52 12.34
CA SER A 643 19.03 1.94 12.36
C SER A 643 19.00 2.45 13.80
N ARG A 644 19.43 3.69 13.99
CA ARG A 644 19.27 4.44 15.24
C ARG A 644 18.16 5.46 15.05
N VAL A 645 17.14 5.38 15.89
CA VAL A 645 16.08 6.38 15.96
C VAL A 645 16.50 7.41 17.00
N ASP A 646 16.80 8.63 16.56
CA ASP A 646 17.18 9.72 17.45
C ASP A 646 15.93 10.37 18.08
N ARG A 647 16.14 11.20 19.10
CA ARG A 647 15.03 11.94 19.73
C ARG A 647 14.35 12.90 18.74
N PRO A 648 13.04 13.14 18.85
CA PRO A 648 12.35 14.15 18.04
C PRO A 648 12.96 15.55 18.20
N ILE A 649 13.04 16.29 17.09
CA ILE A 649 13.57 17.65 17.00
C ILE A 649 12.49 18.56 16.41
N GLY A 650 12.10 19.62 17.12
CA GLY A 650 11.08 20.58 16.68
C GLY A 650 11.60 21.56 15.63
N VAL A 651 10.88 21.70 14.52
CA VAL A 651 11.02 22.80 13.56
C VAL A 651 9.90 23.81 13.82
N GLN A 652 10.27 25.05 14.13
CA GLN A 652 9.31 26.11 14.45
C GLN A 652 9.28 27.18 13.34
N VAL A 653 8.08 27.57 12.92
CA VAL A 653 7.81 28.68 12.01
C VAL A 653 6.79 29.64 12.64
N ARG A 654 6.83 30.91 12.24
CA ARG A 654 6.08 32.00 12.86
C ARG A 654 5.55 32.97 11.82
N ASP A 655 4.39 33.57 12.09
CA ASP A 655 3.83 34.69 11.33
C ASP A 655 3.84 35.97 12.22
N PRO A 656 4.85 36.85 12.07
CA PRO A 656 4.99 38.05 12.89
C PRO A 656 3.82 39.03 12.75
N ASP A 657 3.18 39.10 11.59
CA ASP A 657 2.08 40.03 11.33
C ASP A 657 0.82 39.55 12.05
N SER A 658 0.54 38.24 12.02
CA SER A 658 -0.52 37.64 12.84
C SER A 658 -0.21 37.73 14.34
N GLU A 659 1.04 37.50 14.76
CA GLU A 659 1.45 37.65 16.17
C GLU A 659 1.20 39.07 16.69
N ALA A 660 1.47 40.10 15.87
CA ALA A 660 1.22 41.49 16.22
C ALA A 660 -0.28 41.80 16.43
N VAL A 661 -1.18 41.08 15.77
CA VAL A 661 -2.64 41.30 15.87
C VAL A 661 -3.28 40.43 16.95
N HIS A 662 -2.91 39.15 17.04
CA HIS A 662 -3.60 38.13 17.84
C HIS A 662 -2.79 37.63 19.05
N GLY A 663 -1.58 38.15 19.26
CA GLY A 663 -0.62 37.59 20.20
C GLY A 663 -0.10 36.23 19.75
N GLN A 664 0.76 35.61 20.55
CA GLN A 664 1.26 34.27 20.24
C GLN A 664 0.18 33.22 20.50
N GLN A 665 -0.15 32.48 19.44
CA GLN A 665 -1.08 31.36 19.46
C GLN A 665 -0.32 30.10 19.02
N PRO A 666 0.34 29.38 19.95
CA PRO A 666 1.20 28.27 19.60
C PRO A 666 0.42 27.00 19.24
N TYR A 667 0.89 26.30 18.20
CA TYR A 667 0.54 24.93 17.91
C TYR A 667 1.81 24.08 17.89
N ALA A 668 1.81 22.97 18.64
CA ALA A 668 2.85 21.97 18.58
C ALA A 668 2.22 20.66 18.12
N ALA A 669 2.58 20.20 16.92
CA ALA A 669 2.15 18.90 16.43
C ALA A 669 2.80 17.78 17.25
N SER A 670 2.08 16.67 17.40
CA SER A 670 2.60 15.45 18.03
C SER A 670 3.83 14.94 17.28
N ALA A 671 4.77 14.34 18.01
CA ALA A 671 5.90 13.64 17.39
C ALA A 671 5.38 12.43 16.61
N ASN A 672 5.71 12.40 15.32
CA ASN A 672 5.30 11.33 14.43
C ASN A 672 6.55 10.65 13.82
N PRO A 673 6.70 9.32 13.93
CA PRO A 673 7.90 8.60 13.48
C PRO A 673 8.07 8.58 11.95
N TRP A 674 7.03 8.95 11.19
CA TRP A 674 7.05 9.01 9.74
C TRP A 674 7.61 10.34 9.21
N ILE A 675 7.71 11.37 10.06
CA ILE A 675 8.40 12.63 9.73
C ILE A 675 9.87 12.47 10.12
N GLN A 676 10.71 11.95 9.22
CA GLN A 676 12.11 11.61 9.56
C GLN A 676 13.12 12.71 9.21
N ARG A 677 12.72 13.68 8.39
CA ARG A 677 13.61 14.70 7.84
C ARG A 677 13.16 16.11 8.20
N ARG A 678 14.15 16.98 8.40
CA ARG A 678 13.93 18.39 8.75
C ARG A 678 13.17 19.12 7.64
N GLU A 679 13.51 18.84 6.39
CA GLU A 679 12.92 19.51 5.21
C GLU A 679 11.42 19.22 5.09
N VAL A 680 11.01 17.99 5.42
CA VAL A 680 9.60 17.57 5.46
C VAL A 680 8.87 18.30 6.58
N ALA A 681 9.44 18.34 7.79
CA ALA A 681 8.86 19.07 8.92
C ALA A 681 8.75 20.58 8.67
N ASP A 682 9.77 21.22 8.08
CA ASP A 682 9.73 22.65 7.72
C ASP A 682 8.63 22.94 6.69
N THR A 683 8.54 22.12 5.65
CA THR A 683 7.49 22.25 4.62
C THR A 683 6.11 22.12 5.23
N LEU A 684 5.91 21.13 6.11
CA LEU A 684 4.64 20.92 6.80
C LEU A 684 4.31 22.07 7.74
N ALA A 685 5.29 22.53 8.54
CA ALA A 685 5.09 23.62 9.47
C ALA A 685 4.69 24.91 8.77
N ARG A 686 5.32 25.25 7.63
CA ARG A 686 4.95 26.40 6.80
C ARG A 686 3.55 26.27 6.21
N ALA A 687 3.20 25.08 5.73
CA ALA A 687 1.90 24.84 5.14
C ALA A 687 0.78 24.95 6.19
N LEU A 688 1.02 24.44 7.39
CA LEU A 688 0.15 24.60 8.56
C LEU A 688 0.02 26.07 8.99
N LEU A 689 1.13 26.80 9.05
CA LEU A 689 1.13 28.21 9.39
C LEU A 689 0.29 29.02 8.38
N ALA A 690 0.44 28.75 7.08
CA ALA A 690 -0.34 29.42 6.05
C ALA A 690 -1.86 29.16 6.18
N ASP A 691 -2.24 27.99 6.69
CA ASP A 691 -3.63 27.58 6.90
C ASP A 691 -4.26 28.09 8.20
N LEU A 692 -3.44 28.45 9.19
CA LEU A 692 -3.89 28.70 10.57
C LEU A 692 -3.49 30.09 11.09
N ALA A 693 -2.62 30.83 10.43
CA ALA A 693 -2.13 32.12 10.92
C ALA A 693 -3.24 33.18 10.97
N THR A 694 -4.34 33.02 10.24
CA THR A 694 -5.45 33.98 10.23
C THR A 694 -6.78 33.31 10.59
N PRO A 695 -7.71 34.03 11.23
CA PRO A 695 -9.03 33.46 11.52
C PRO A 695 -9.80 33.23 10.22
N HIS A 696 -10.37 32.03 10.08
CA HIS A 696 -11.17 31.66 8.92
C HIS A 696 -12.63 31.39 9.30
N LEU A 697 -13.54 31.78 8.41
CA LEU A 697 -14.95 31.43 8.51
C LEU A 697 -15.12 29.93 8.28
N VAL A 698 -15.72 29.25 9.26
CA VAL A 698 -16.14 27.86 9.13
C VAL A 698 -17.64 27.83 9.01
N VAL A 699 -18.12 27.05 8.05
CA VAL A 699 -19.54 26.81 7.83
C VAL A 699 -19.86 25.43 8.38
N THR A 700 -20.62 25.42 9.47
CA THR A 700 -21.09 24.20 10.14
C THR A 700 -22.56 23.99 9.79
N ASN A 701 -23.00 22.74 9.69
CA ASN A 701 -24.42 22.40 9.48
C ASN A 701 -25.08 23.04 8.23
N LEU A 702 -24.36 23.19 7.12
CA LEU A 702 -25.01 23.63 5.88
C LEU A 702 -25.99 22.55 5.42
N VAL A 703 -27.29 22.79 5.54
CA VAL A 703 -28.33 21.84 5.11
C VAL A 703 -28.75 22.19 3.69
N ILE A 704 -28.64 21.22 2.79
CA ILE A 704 -29.07 21.34 1.40
C ILE A 704 -30.12 20.31 1.02
N VAL A 705 -30.87 20.61 -0.03
CA VAL A 705 -31.63 19.57 -0.75
C VAL A 705 -30.64 18.56 -1.33
N GLY A 706 -30.88 17.28 -1.11
CA GLY A 706 -29.89 16.23 -1.36
C GLY A 706 -29.47 16.14 -2.84
N ASP A 707 -28.15 16.08 -3.04
CA ASP A 707 -27.47 15.82 -4.30
C ASP A 707 -26.51 14.64 -4.12
N PRO A 708 -26.86 13.44 -4.62
CA PRO A 708 -26.10 12.23 -4.36
C PRO A 708 -24.76 12.21 -5.12
N ARG A 709 -24.48 13.23 -5.94
CA ARG A 709 -23.24 13.37 -6.68
C ARG A 709 -22.12 14.00 -5.84
N LEU A 710 -22.45 14.73 -4.77
CA LEU A 710 -21.47 15.38 -3.89
C LEU A 710 -20.73 14.35 -3.03
N GLN A 711 -19.41 14.48 -2.96
CA GLN A 711 -18.53 13.56 -2.23
C GLN A 711 -17.69 14.30 -1.20
N LEU A 712 -17.17 13.55 -0.22
CA LEU A 712 -16.18 14.06 0.72
C LEU A 712 -14.92 14.52 -0.02
N GLY A 713 -14.44 15.73 0.29
CA GLY A 713 -13.32 16.36 -0.40
C GLY A 713 -13.66 17.00 -1.75
N ASP A 714 -14.95 17.09 -2.14
CA ASP A 714 -15.34 17.94 -3.27
C ASP A 714 -15.16 19.42 -2.94
N ARG A 715 -14.82 20.23 -3.96
CA ARG A 715 -14.79 21.69 -3.85
C ARG A 715 -16.08 22.29 -4.40
N VAL A 716 -16.81 23.04 -3.57
CA VAL A 716 -18.06 23.71 -3.93
C VAL A 716 -17.92 25.22 -3.77
N ARG A 717 -18.75 25.98 -4.47
CA ARG A 717 -18.93 27.41 -4.21
C ARG A 717 -20.23 27.60 -3.43
N VAL A 718 -20.17 28.31 -2.31
CA VAL A 718 -21.37 28.64 -1.52
C VAL A 718 -21.70 30.11 -1.73
N VAL A 719 -22.95 30.39 -2.13
CA VAL A 719 -23.45 31.72 -2.42
C VAL A 719 -24.77 31.96 -1.67
N ASP A 720 -24.71 32.70 -0.58
CA ASP A 720 -25.87 33.12 0.21
C ASP A 720 -25.92 34.66 0.26
N ARG A 721 -26.49 35.27 -0.77
CA ARG A 721 -26.53 36.74 -0.92
C ARG A 721 -27.52 37.39 0.04
N ASP A 722 -28.63 36.72 0.31
CA ASP A 722 -29.76 37.28 1.06
C ASP A 722 -29.70 36.96 2.56
N GLY A 723 -28.94 35.93 2.97
CA GLY A 723 -28.66 35.62 4.37
C GLY A 723 -27.41 36.34 4.88
N ILE A 724 -26.32 35.59 5.12
CA ILE A 724 -25.09 36.14 5.75
C ILE A 724 -24.10 36.75 4.74
N ALA A 725 -24.53 37.01 3.50
CA ALA A 725 -23.71 37.54 2.41
C ALA A 725 -22.46 36.69 2.10
N LEU A 726 -22.60 35.37 2.17
CA LEU A 726 -21.52 34.43 1.91
C LEU A 726 -21.26 34.27 0.40
N ASP A 727 -20.02 34.43 -0.05
CA ASP A 727 -19.58 34.04 -1.38
C ASP A 727 -18.13 33.52 -1.32
N GLY A 728 -17.95 32.21 -1.47
CA GLY A 728 -16.62 31.62 -1.41
C GLY A 728 -16.55 30.18 -1.92
N GLU A 729 -15.33 29.71 -2.16
CA GLU A 729 -15.02 28.32 -2.47
C GLU A 729 -14.72 27.56 -1.15
N TYR A 730 -15.27 26.35 -1.01
CA TYR A 730 -15.20 25.52 0.19
C TYR A 730 -14.96 24.06 -0.18
N TRP A 731 -14.24 23.35 0.69
CA TRP A 731 -14.10 21.90 0.68
C TRP A 731 -15.13 21.25 1.59
N ILE A 732 -15.75 20.15 1.13
CA ILE A 732 -16.63 19.33 1.95
C ILE A 732 -15.78 18.45 2.88
N THR A 733 -15.84 18.71 4.19
CA THR A 733 -15.11 17.97 5.23
C THR A 733 -15.97 17.00 6.03
N ALA A 734 -17.30 17.15 5.95
CA ALA A 734 -18.25 16.14 6.38
C ALA A 734 -19.51 16.19 5.52
N ILE A 735 -20.13 15.03 5.33
CA ILE A 735 -21.41 14.88 4.63
C ILE A 735 -22.27 13.85 5.36
N ARG A 736 -23.49 14.27 5.70
CA ARG A 736 -24.52 13.41 6.28
C ARG A 736 -25.69 13.34 5.31
N ASP A 737 -25.86 12.20 4.66
CA ASP A 737 -27.02 11.91 3.84
C ASP A 737 -28.17 11.43 4.74
N ARG A 738 -29.38 11.99 4.56
CA ARG A 738 -30.60 11.52 5.23
C ARG A 738 -31.73 11.36 4.21
N ILE A 739 -32.25 10.14 4.10
CA ILE A 739 -33.35 9.77 3.19
C ILE A 739 -34.42 9.05 3.98
N ARG A 740 -35.68 9.41 3.74
CA ARG A 740 -36.85 8.69 4.25
C ARG A 740 -37.63 8.10 3.09
N ALA A 741 -38.27 6.94 3.29
CA ALA A 741 -39.05 6.26 2.27
C ALA A 741 -40.13 7.13 1.61
N ASP A 742 -40.74 8.02 2.38
CA ASP A 742 -41.82 8.93 1.98
C ASP A 742 -41.42 10.42 2.05
N GLY A 743 -40.14 10.71 2.34
CA GLY A 743 -39.67 12.06 2.66
C GLY A 743 -38.62 12.62 1.70
N PRO A 744 -38.22 13.88 1.91
CA PRO A 744 -37.18 14.50 1.10
C PRO A 744 -35.82 13.86 1.36
N TYR A 745 -34.99 13.79 0.33
CA TYR A 745 -33.55 13.57 0.49
C TYR A 745 -32.89 14.89 0.92
N THR A 746 -32.20 14.87 2.05
CA THR A 746 -31.46 16.02 2.58
C THR A 746 -30.00 15.65 2.82
N GLN A 747 -29.13 16.65 2.72
CA GLN A 747 -27.71 16.52 3.06
C GLN A 747 -27.32 17.62 4.03
N THR A 748 -26.59 17.26 5.08
CA THR A 748 -25.93 18.22 5.96
C THR A 748 -24.43 18.18 5.69
N LEU A 749 -23.85 19.34 5.39
CA LEU A 749 -22.44 19.50 5.04
C LEU A 749 -21.70 20.28 6.13
N ALA A 750 -20.49 19.83 6.45
CA ALA A 750 -19.48 20.67 7.10
C ALA A 750 -18.48 21.12 6.05
N LEU A 751 -18.18 22.41 6.03
CA LEU A 751 -17.40 23.04 4.99
C LEU A 751 -16.22 23.81 5.55
N ARG A 752 -15.06 23.67 4.91
CA ARG A 752 -13.87 24.48 5.19
C ARG A 752 -13.55 25.37 3.99
N ARG A 753 -13.27 26.65 4.24
CA ARG A 753 -12.91 27.59 3.17
C ARG A 753 -11.65 27.11 2.45
N ALA A 754 -11.69 27.10 1.10
CA ALA A 754 -10.50 26.85 0.31
C ALA A 754 -9.53 28.04 0.41
N ALA A 755 -8.23 27.79 0.33
CA ALA A 755 -7.22 28.84 0.39
C ALA A 755 -7.51 29.94 -0.65
N PRO A 756 -7.37 31.22 -0.29
CA PRO A 756 -7.59 32.33 -1.22
C PRO A 756 -6.61 32.28 -2.39
N ARG A 757 -7.03 32.89 -3.51
CA ARG A 757 -6.30 32.93 -4.79
C ARG A 757 -5.02 33.74 -4.72
#